data_AF-A0A2K9LPQ9-F1
#
_entry.id   AF-A0A2K9LPQ9-F1
#
_cell.length_a   1.000
_cell.length_b   1.000
_cell.length_c   1.000
_cell.angle_alpha   90.00
_cell.angle_beta   90.00
_cell.angle_gamma   90.00
#
_symmetry.space_group_name_H-M   'P 1'
#
loop_
_entity.id
_entity.type
_entity.pdbx_description
1 polymer ?
#
loop_
_entity_poly.entity_id
_entity_poly.type
_entity_poly.pdbx_seq_one_letter_code
_entity_poly.pdbx_strand_id
1 'polypeptide(L)'
;MKIMNVTPSVLLACTSLVIVSCGGGGGSSGSDSSTTEPTRYTITASVMKGPVDGADCELYSITAAGEAGTLLDSGTSADGVVSFSTTTTGSRFVVCSGGTYTDESTGTTLTAPQLRAVVSGSGNADITVSPLTELAVALAADLNQVDNDAVADAFGLDGVDITDTVPTDLNQEAAADDAAGNYGTVLAIVSQYQNDRGATLEQVMATLTTDLADGEFSASQKTDLSSAASNLSSSAVSASVNGTVVTDLVAAIQANEGNTAPVAEAGDNFTAPTGSNVVVDGSASSDSDGDQLTYFWEFSSAPGGSAATFSNSASVSPSFVPDAAGSYVLQLTVSDGSETHSDTVTITAETKDWIINNSESGAYINALVNVQSVTDTSIGPYDFLLVSASGIPNYSVVMTQADIDALNSRPEAAADFDNGQTSAQAGDTIAFGQDIGYNIIHVGCALGYWPPGPACPSDQQREARIPANPTPASTECATSTNTMGLMLNGTSIYNWSDGVSYDNENVWRQLAPEFEIYDVDICSGHAQTQGDYHHHMFSPCLADLFGDTGQSHSPIYGYAADGYPVYGPYYAKGVLAKSAWVERDYTDTNAGGCGDGARSCLLVDQYDLSQGTVSTNYPGPAINETVTSNSGNSFVAESGYYFEDYYYDASLTAQGNEYLDEHNGHSHDDLGYHYHTTVVDNNGSLEPVFPYNIGPTFYGDTPGGSIYTCMQLP
;
A
#
# COMPACT_ATOMS: atom_id res chain seq x y z
N MET A 1 26.76 -2.41 -55.06
CA MET A 1 26.42 -2.69 -56.47
C MET A 1 25.58 -1.52 -56.96
N LYS A 2 26.02 -0.88 -58.06
CA LYS A 2 25.40 0.22 -58.83
C LYS A 2 25.21 1.61 -58.19
N ILE A 3 26.07 2.49 -58.69
CA ILE A 3 26.07 3.96 -58.79
C ILE A 3 24.97 4.43 -59.75
N MET A 4 24.36 5.61 -59.53
CA MET A 4 24.19 6.64 -60.56
C MET A 4 23.73 8.01 -60.02
N ASN A 5 24.55 9.02 -60.35
CA ASN A 5 24.29 10.47 -60.36
C ASN A 5 23.12 10.85 -61.29
N VAL A 6 22.55 12.06 -61.14
CA VAL A 6 22.76 13.22 -62.05
C VAL A 6 21.89 14.41 -61.61
N THR A 7 22.49 15.58 -61.79
CA THR A 7 22.18 17.00 -61.54
C THR A 7 21.01 17.63 -62.35
N PRO A 8 20.62 18.90 -62.06
CA PRO A 8 19.39 19.58 -62.50
C PRO A 8 19.59 20.48 -63.75
N SER A 9 18.51 21.02 -64.35
CA SER A 9 18.47 22.31 -65.11
C SER A 9 17.10 22.65 -65.76
N VAL A 10 16.92 23.97 -66.03
CA VAL A 10 16.07 24.68 -67.03
C VAL A 10 14.67 25.12 -66.53
N LEU A 11 14.26 26.39 -66.37
CA LEU A 11 14.47 27.75 -66.96
C LEU A 11 13.61 28.10 -68.21
N LEU A 12 12.62 29.00 -68.06
CA LEU A 12 12.05 29.96 -69.08
C LEU A 12 10.96 30.81 -68.37
N ALA A 13 11.00 32.13 -68.15
CA ALA A 13 11.24 33.36 -68.94
C ALA A 13 9.99 33.93 -69.67
N CYS A 14 9.59 35.18 -69.32
CA CYS A 14 9.12 36.29 -70.19
C CYS A 14 8.69 37.52 -69.34
N THR A 15 9.45 38.64 -69.27
CA THR A 15 9.36 39.93 -70.02
C THR A 15 8.02 40.69 -69.95
N SER A 16 7.95 41.94 -69.46
CA SER A 16 8.32 43.22 -70.15
C SER A 16 8.33 44.39 -69.13
N LEU A 17 9.34 45.25 -68.99
CA LEU A 17 9.83 46.40 -69.81
C LEU A 17 9.02 47.71 -69.70
N VAL A 18 9.65 48.80 -69.22
CA VAL A 18 9.70 50.23 -69.71
C VAL A 18 10.57 51.03 -68.69
N ILE A 19 11.86 51.38 -68.89
CA ILE A 19 12.56 52.38 -69.75
C ILE A 19 12.98 53.69 -68.99
N VAL A 20 14.32 53.86 -68.81
CA VAL A 20 15.22 55.03 -69.10
C VAL A 20 14.97 56.36 -68.33
N SER A 21 15.93 57.16 -67.82
CA SER A 21 17.32 57.57 -68.19
C SER A 21 17.97 58.27 -66.97
N CYS A 22 19.25 58.10 -66.61
CA CYS A 22 20.50 58.70 -67.14
C CYS A 22 20.91 60.08 -66.54
N GLY A 23 22.17 60.15 -66.07
CA GLY A 23 22.95 61.37 -65.74
C GLY A 23 23.09 61.62 -64.23
N GLY A 24 24.25 61.85 -63.61
CA GLY A 24 25.59 62.13 -64.08
C GLY A 24 26.20 63.27 -63.24
N GLY A 25 27.16 62.93 -62.37
CA GLY A 25 28.31 63.78 -62.01
C GLY A 25 28.18 64.90 -60.96
N GLY A 26 29.21 64.99 -60.11
CA GLY A 26 29.74 66.26 -59.60
C GLY A 26 29.41 66.62 -58.16
N GLY A 27 30.40 66.52 -57.27
CA GLY A 27 30.29 66.91 -55.87
C GLY A 27 30.12 68.42 -55.65
N SER A 28 29.47 68.75 -54.54
CA SER A 28 29.60 70.04 -53.86
C SER A 28 29.37 69.81 -52.37
N SER A 29 30.33 70.25 -51.56
CA SER A 29 30.25 70.35 -50.11
C SER A 29 29.17 71.36 -49.72
N GLY A 30 28.06 70.86 -49.19
CA GLY A 30 27.04 71.64 -48.49
C GLY A 30 26.85 71.02 -47.10
N SER A 31 27.15 71.79 -46.07
CA SER A 31 26.80 71.48 -44.69
C SER A 31 25.28 71.49 -44.56
N ASP A 32 24.66 70.31 -44.63
CA ASP A 32 23.25 70.15 -44.30
C ASP A 32 23.16 69.52 -42.92
N SER A 33 22.54 70.25 -41.98
CA SER A 33 22.23 69.73 -40.67
C SER A 33 21.13 68.69 -40.86
N SER A 34 21.55 67.43 -41.02
CA SER A 34 20.69 66.25 -40.96
C SER A 34 20.04 66.20 -39.58
N THR A 35 18.90 66.86 -39.42
CA THR A 35 17.88 66.41 -38.47
C THR A 35 17.41 65.07 -38.99
N THR A 36 17.98 63.98 -38.47
CA THR A 36 17.47 62.64 -38.73
C THR A 36 16.03 62.61 -38.24
N GLU A 37 15.07 62.59 -39.17
CA GLU A 37 13.68 62.27 -38.87
C GLU A 37 13.66 61.00 -38.01
N PRO A 38 12.88 60.95 -36.92
CA PRO A 38 12.80 59.76 -36.11
C PRO A 38 12.33 58.59 -36.98
N THR A 39 13.06 57.47 -36.92
CA THR A 39 12.70 56.24 -37.65
C THR A 39 11.27 55.88 -37.30
N ARG A 40 10.40 55.81 -38.33
CA ARG A 40 9.02 55.35 -38.17
C ARG A 40 8.94 53.86 -38.48
N TYR A 41 8.21 53.16 -37.65
CA TYR A 41 7.86 51.76 -37.80
C TYR A 41 6.40 51.64 -38.21
N THR A 42 6.11 50.73 -39.12
CA THR A 42 4.76 50.40 -39.59
C THR A 42 4.32 49.10 -38.96
N ILE A 43 3.16 49.12 -38.31
CA ILE A 43 2.51 47.91 -37.79
C ILE A 43 1.25 47.70 -38.62
N THR A 44 1.12 46.56 -39.30
CA THR A 44 -0.11 46.18 -40.01
C THR A 44 -0.84 45.15 -39.18
N ALA A 45 -2.09 45.41 -38.81
CA ALA A 45 -2.93 44.44 -38.11
C ALA A 45 -4.02 43.93 -39.03
N SER A 46 -4.13 42.60 -39.13
CA SER A 46 -5.22 41.88 -39.77
C SER A 46 -6.20 41.43 -38.67
N VAL A 47 -7.39 42.00 -38.64
CA VAL A 47 -8.43 41.73 -37.65
C VAL A 47 -9.34 40.62 -38.15
N MET A 48 -9.28 39.45 -37.49
CA MET A 48 -9.73 38.18 -38.04
C MET A 48 -10.66 37.40 -37.10
N LYS A 49 -11.91 37.29 -37.51
CA LYS A 49 -12.87 36.22 -37.19
C LYS A 49 -13.53 35.75 -38.51
N GLY A 50 -12.79 35.90 -39.61
CA GLY A 50 -13.28 36.47 -40.87
C GLY A 50 -12.85 37.95 -40.94
N PRO A 51 -12.52 38.52 -42.12
CA PRO A 51 -12.03 39.90 -42.22
C PRO A 51 -13.04 40.88 -41.61
N VAL A 52 -12.64 41.55 -40.51
CA VAL A 52 -13.52 42.50 -39.80
C VAL A 52 -13.42 43.89 -40.44
N ASP A 53 -14.49 44.34 -41.07
CA ASP A 53 -14.57 45.65 -41.71
C ASP A 53 -15.19 46.71 -40.78
N GLY A 54 -14.60 47.90 -40.74
CA GLY A 54 -15.12 49.02 -39.94
C GLY A 54 -14.87 48.93 -38.42
N ALA A 55 -13.89 48.13 -37.97
CA ALA A 55 -13.50 48.10 -36.56
C ALA A 55 -12.59 49.28 -36.24
N ASP A 56 -12.85 49.96 -35.12
CA ASP A 56 -11.97 51.01 -34.62
C ASP A 56 -10.83 50.36 -33.83
N CYS A 57 -9.60 50.59 -34.29
CA CYS A 57 -8.41 49.99 -33.73
C CYS A 57 -7.42 51.03 -33.22
N GLU A 58 -6.81 50.73 -32.08
CA GLU A 58 -5.90 51.59 -31.35
C GLU A 58 -4.61 50.82 -31.02
N LEU A 59 -3.46 51.48 -31.21
CA LEU A 59 -2.14 50.95 -30.90
C LEU A 59 -1.59 51.65 -29.67
N TYR A 60 -1.24 50.89 -28.63
CA TYR A 60 -0.68 51.38 -27.37
C TYR A 60 0.77 50.93 -27.17
N SER A 61 1.55 51.71 -26.42
CA SER A 61 2.78 51.19 -25.81
C SER A 61 2.43 50.23 -24.66
N ILE A 62 3.38 49.40 -24.22
CA ILE A 62 3.24 48.58 -23.02
C ILE A 62 4.19 49.12 -21.95
N THR A 63 3.69 49.27 -20.72
CA THR A 63 4.50 49.76 -19.60
C THR A 63 5.43 48.66 -19.09
N ALA A 64 6.48 49.04 -18.35
CA ALA A 64 7.35 48.08 -17.69
C ALA A 64 6.64 47.20 -16.63
N ALA A 65 5.43 47.58 -16.21
CA ALA A 65 4.59 46.81 -15.29
C ALA A 65 3.64 45.85 -16.01
N GLY A 66 3.65 45.79 -17.34
CA GLY A 66 2.77 44.89 -18.09
C GLY A 66 1.40 45.44 -18.41
N GLU A 67 1.21 46.74 -18.28
CA GLU A 67 -0.10 47.38 -18.51
C GLU A 67 -0.10 48.15 -19.84
N ALA A 68 -1.30 48.36 -20.41
CA ALA A 68 -1.47 49.24 -21.56
C ALA A 68 -1.02 50.67 -21.21
N GLY A 69 -0.11 51.20 -22.03
CA GLY A 69 0.52 52.50 -21.84
C GLY A 69 -0.15 53.61 -22.64
N THR A 70 0.66 54.45 -23.27
CA THR A 70 0.18 55.58 -24.06
C THR A 70 -0.33 55.15 -25.43
N LEU A 71 -1.46 55.69 -25.88
CA LEU A 71 -1.92 55.60 -27.27
C LEU A 71 -0.84 56.17 -28.22
N LEU A 72 -0.47 55.39 -29.23
CA LEU A 72 0.57 55.68 -30.21
C LEU A 72 -0.03 56.08 -31.56
N ASP A 73 -1.07 55.36 -31.99
CA ASP A 73 -1.79 55.61 -33.24
C ASP A 73 -3.17 54.94 -33.20
N SER A 74 -4.06 55.30 -34.13
CA SER A 74 -5.40 54.72 -34.25
C SER A 74 -5.87 54.74 -35.70
N GLY A 75 -6.69 53.78 -36.09
CA GLY A 75 -7.27 53.69 -37.42
C GLY A 75 -8.52 52.83 -37.43
N THR A 76 -9.22 52.81 -38.57
CA THR A 76 -10.39 51.94 -38.77
C THR A 76 -10.02 50.88 -39.81
N SER A 77 -10.36 49.61 -39.53
CA SER A 77 -10.06 48.52 -40.45
C SER A 77 -10.87 48.64 -41.74
N ALA A 78 -10.23 48.32 -42.86
CA ALA A 78 -10.84 48.16 -44.17
C ALA A 78 -10.47 46.79 -44.72
N ASP A 79 -11.47 45.99 -45.08
CA ASP A 79 -11.27 44.59 -45.51
C ASP A 79 -10.44 43.77 -44.50
N GLY A 80 -10.66 44.00 -43.20
CA GLY A 80 -9.92 43.34 -42.12
C GLY A 80 -8.56 43.96 -41.81
N VAL A 81 -8.04 44.91 -42.58
CA VAL A 81 -6.67 45.42 -42.40
C VAL A 81 -6.65 46.85 -41.89
N VAL A 82 -5.76 47.13 -40.93
CA VAL A 82 -5.44 48.49 -40.47
C VAL A 82 -3.92 48.64 -40.35
N SER A 83 -3.38 49.81 -40.70
CA SER A 83 -1.94 50.11 -40.56
C SER A 83 -1.71 51.29 -39.63
N PHE A 84 -0.76 51.14 -38.72
CA PHE A 84 -0.33 52.15 -37.76
C PHE A 84 1.10 52.61 -38.07
N SER A 85 1.41 53.87 -37.76
CA SER A 85 2.74 54.47 -37.87
C SER A 85 3.21 54.98 -36.51
N THR A 86 4.24 54.35 -35.94
CA THR A 86 4.79 54.72 -34.63
C THR A 86 6.30 54.99 -34.68
N THR A 87 6.81 55.83 -33.78
CA THR A 87 8.27 56.01 -33.57
C THR A 87 8.78 55.24 -32.34
N THR A 88 7.89 54.53 -31.63
CA THR A 88 8.21 53.84 -30.39
C THR A 88 8.72 52.42 -30.67
N THR A 89 9.83 52.03 -30.03
CA THR A 89 10.42 50.68 -30.06
C THR A 89 9.97 49.85 -28.85
N GLY A 90 9.95 48.53 -28.99
CA GLY A 90 9.52 47.59 -27.94
C GLY A 90 8.11 47.04 -28.19
N SER A 91 7.63 46.19 -27.30
CA SER A 91 6.34 45.53 -27.46
C SER A 91 5.18 46.54 -27.50
N ARG A 92 4.19 46.28 -28.36
CA ARG A 92 3.01 47.14 -28.52
C ARG A 92 1.74 46.34 -28.34
N PHE A 93 0.68 47.01 -27.92
CA PHE A 93 -0.60 46.40 -27.64
C PHE A 93 -1.66 46.97 -28.58
N VAL A 94 -2.32 46.11 -29.35
CA VAL A 94 -3.37 46.50 -30.30
C VAL A 94 -4.72 46.12 -29.70
N VAL A 95 -5.67 47.06 -29.76
CA VAL A 95 -7.06 46.86 -29.34
C VAL A 95 -7.95 47.27 -30.51
N CYS A 96 -8.79 46.35 -30.99
CA CYS A 96 -9.78 46.61 -32.03
C CYS A 96 -11.18 46.35 -31.47
N SER A 97 -12.15 47.21 -31.76
CA SER A 97 -13.52 47.04 -31.30
C SER A 97 -14.55 47.50 -32.34
N GLY A 98 -15.71 46.85 -32.37
CA GLY A 98 -16.75 47.15 -33.35
C GLY A 98 -16.46 46.56 -34.73
N GLY A 99 -17.04 47.15 -35.77
CA GLY A 99 -17.00 46.59 -37.12
C GLY A 99 -17.87 45.34 -37.29
N THR A 100 -17.83 44.77 -38.49
CA THR A 100 -18.62 43.58 -38.84
C THR A 100 -17.83 42.58 -39.66
N TYR A 101 -18.16 41.30 -39.53
CA TYR A 101 -17.56 40.20 -40.29
C TYR A 101 -18.65 39.21 -40.71
N THR A 102 -18.33 38.36 -41.69
CA THR A 102 -19.20 37.23 -42.08
C THR A 102 -18.80 36.00 -41.27
N ASP A 103 -19.72 35.53 -40.43
CA ASP A 103 -19.52 34.41 -39.53
C ASP A 103 -19.46 33.08 -40.29
N GLU A 104 -18.41 32.28 -40.04
CA GLU A 104 -18.11 31.05 -40.79
C GLU A 104 -19.12 29.94 -40.48
N SER A 105 -19.71 29.91 -39.28
CA SER A 105 -20.74 28.94 -38.92
C SER A 105 -22.05 29.20 -39.66
N THR A 106 -22.52 30.46 -39.61
CA THR A 106 -23.88 30.82 -40.03
C THR A 106 -23.96 31.48 -41.41
N GLY A 107 -22.85 32.01 -41.92
CA GLY A 107 -22.78 32.83 -43.14
C GLY A 107 -23.44 34.20 -42.98
N THR A 108 -23.79 34.60 -41.75
CA THR A 108 -24.47 35.87 -41.46
C THR A 108 -23.47 36.94 -41.06
N THR A 109 -23.80 38.20 -41.32
CA THR A 109 -22.96 39.33 -40.88
C THR A 109 -23.22 39.62 -39.40
N LEU A 110 -22.17 39.51 -38.59
CA LEU A 110 -22.20 39.80 -37.15
C LEU A 110 -21.29 40.98 -36.80
N THR A 111 -21.52 41.59 -35.64
CA THR A 111 -20.62 42.61 -35.08
C THR A 111 -19.46 41.95 -34.34
N ALA A 112 -18.22 42.39 -34.58
CA ALA A 112 -17.07 41.87 -33.86
C ALA A 112 -17.03 42.43 -32.42
N PRO A 113 -16.66 41.58 -31.43
CA PRO A 113 -16.38 42.05 -30.08
C PRO A 113 -15.06 42.82 -30.05
N GLN A 114 -14.64 43.26 -28.87
CA GLN A 114 -13.27 43.71 -28.71
C GLN A 114 -12.31 42.53 -28.90
N LEU A 115 -11.31 42.70 -29.76
CA LEU A 115 -10.22 41.76 -29.99
C LEU A 115 -8.88 42.46 -29.78
N ARG A 116 -7.94 41.76 -29.17
CA ARG A 116 -6.64 42.32 -28.79
C ARG A 116 -5.50 41.40 -29.23
N ALA A 117 -4.32 41.99 -29.38
CA ALA A 117 -3.08 41.26 -29.60
C ALA A 117 -1.89 42.05 -29.06
N VAL A 118 -0.79 41.35 -28.75
CA VAL A 118 0.50 41.97 -28.42
C VAL A 118 1.49 41.70 -29.55
N VAL A 119 2.13 42.75 -30.02
CA VAL A 119 3.24 42.71 -30.96
C VAL A 119 4.53 42.62 -30.18
N SER A 120 5.27 41.52 -30.32
CA SER A 120 6.59 41.36 -29.74
C SER A 120 7.66 41.98 -30.66
N GLY A 121 8.66 42.66 -30.09
CA GLY A 121 9.83 43.17 -30.83
C GLY A 121 9.84 44.66 -31.19
N SER A 122 10.94 45.13 -31.80
CA SER A 122 11.25 46.55 -32.02
C SER A 122 11.43 46.88 -33.51
N GLY A 123 10.36 46.87 -34.29
CA GLY A 123 10.45 47.07 -35.74
C GLY A 123 9.10 47.23 -36.42
N ASN A 124 9.11 47.13 -37.76
CA ASN A 124 7.89 46.87 -38.51
C ASN A 124 7.41 45.45 -38.19
N ALA A 125 6.09 45.27 -38.15
CA ALA A 125 5.49 43.96 -37.92
C ALA A 125 4.14 43.88 -38.63
N ASP A 126 3.81 42.70 -39.13
CA ASP A 126 2.47 42.35 -39.58
C ASP A 126 1.91 41.37 -38.55
N ILE A 127 0.73 41.66 -38.00
CA ILE A 127 0.14 40.87 -36.93
C ILE A 127 -1.28 40.46 -37.26
N THR A 128 -1.73 39.41 -36.61
CA THR A 128 -3.11 38.97 -36.56
C THR A 128 -3.74 39.39 -35.23
N VAL A 129 -4.96 39.91 -35.29
CA VAL A 129 -5.81 40.23 -34.14
C VAL A 129 -7.07 39.37 -34.26
N SER A 130 -7.13 38.29 -33.49
CA SER A 130 -8.17 37.27 -33.59
C SER A 130 -8.76 36.90 -32.22
N PRO A 131 -9.80 36.06 -32.16
CA PRO A 131 -10.23 35.43 -30.91
C PRO A 131 -9.10 34.74 -30.14
N LEU A 132 -8.16 34.08 -30.82
CA LEU A 132 -7.07 33.35 -30.13
C LEU A 132 -6.06 34.33 -29.53
N THR A 133 -5.70 35.40 -30.23
CA THR A 133 -4.82 36.44 -29.66
C THR A 133 -5.52 37.21 -28.54
N GLU A 134 -6.85 37.39 -28.62
CA GLU A 134 -7.65 37.94 -27.53
C GLU A 134 -7.61 37.02 -26.30
N LEU A 135 -7.70 35.70 -26.49
CA LEU A 135 -7.60 34.73 -25.40
C LEU A 135 -6.22 34.81 -24.71
N ALA A 136 -5.15 34.84 -25.49
CA ALA A 136 -3.78 34.96 -24.95
C ALA A 136 -3.60 36.25 -24.13
N VAL A 137 -4.12 37.37 -24.64
CA VAL A 137 -4.12 38.66 -23.92
C VAL A 137 -4.98 38.59 -22.65
N ALA A 138 -6.12 37.91 -22.68
CA ALA A 138 -7.03 37.81 -21.54
C ALA A 138 -6.47 36.93 -20.41
N LEU A 139 -5.67 35.90 -20.74
CA LEU A 139 -4.97 35.04 -19.78
C LEU A 139 -3.72 35.70 -19.19
N ALA A 140 -3.11 36.65 -19.90
CA ALA A 140 -1.88 37.30 -19.46
C ALA A 140 -2.13 38.27 -18.28
N ALA A 141 -1.42 38.04 -17.17
CA ALA A 141 -1.35 38.99 -16.07
C ALA A 141 -0.41 40.19 -16.35
N ASP A 142 0.52 40.02 -17.29
CA ASP A 142 1.52 41.01 -17.72
C ASP A 142 1.58 41.00 -19.26
N LEU A 143 1.24 42.12 -19.91
CA LEU A 143 1.25 42.23 -21.38
C LEU A 143 2.65 42.13 -22.00
N ASN A 144 3.73 42.17 -21.21
CA ASN A 144 5.08 41.84 -21.70
C ASN A 144 5.32 40.33 -21.77
N GLN A 145 4.43 39.51 -21.20
CA GLN A 145 4.53 38.05 -21.08
C GLN A 145 3.21 37.40 -21.54
N VAL A 146 2.81 37.68 -22.78
CA VAL A 146 1.67 37.01 -23.41
C VAL A 146 2.15 35.68 -24.00
N ASP A 147 1.55 34.58 -23.56
CA ASP A 147 1.86 33.24 -24.04
C ASP A 147 0.93 32.86 -25.19
N ASN A 148 1.36 33.19 -26.41
CA ASN A 148 0.63 32.84 -27.63
C ASN A 148 0.75 31.35 -27.97
N ASP A 149 1.87 30.73 -27.60
CA ASP A 149 2.16 29.33 -27.90
C ASP A 149 1.25 28.41 -27.08
N ALA A 150 1.07 28.68 -25.78
CA ALA A 150 0.15 27.92 -24.93
C ALA A 150 -1.30 27.96 -25.45
N VAL A 151 -1.76 29.10 -25.96
CA VAL A 151 -3.09 29.20 -26.59
C VAL A 151 -3.15 28.45 -27.91
N ALA A 152 -2.11 28.53 -28.74
CA ALA A 152 -2.05 27.80 -30.00
C ALA A 152 -2.12 26.28 -29.75
N ASP A 153 -1.30 25.77 -28.83
CA ASP A 153 -1.22 24.36 -28.45
C ASP A 153 -2.55 23.86 -27.86
N ALA A 154 -3.23 24.67 -27.03
CA ALA A 154 -4.54 24.33 -26.48
C ALA A 154 -5.63 24.11 -27.57
N PHE A 155 -5.48 24.74 -28.73
CA PHE A 155 -6.34 24.54 -29.90
C PHE A 155 -5.78 23.54 -30.92
N GLY A 156 -4.68 22.86 -30.61
CA GLY A 156 -4.02 21.89 -31.49
C GLY A 156 -3.28 22.54 -32.67
N LEU A 157 -2.87 23.80 -32.53
CA LEU A 157 -2.09 24.54 -33.52
C LEU A 157 -0.58 24.49 -33.21
N ASP A 158 -0.06 23.30 -32.91
CA ASP A 158 1.31 23.11 -32.45
C ASP A 158 2.34 23.80 -33.36
N GLY A 159 3.09 24.73 -32.78
CA GLY A 159 4.13 25.50 -33.49
C GLY A 159 3.63 26.55 -34.49
N VAL A 160 2.33 26.88 -34.48
CA VAL A 160 1.77 28.01 -35.24
C VAL A 160 1.82 29.28 -34.40
N ASP A 161 2.56 30.29 -34.87
CA ASP A 161 2.51 31.62 -34.28
C ASP A 161 1.19 32.30 -34.65
N ILE A 162 0.26 32.37 -33.69
CA ILE A 162 -1.08 32.95 -33.87
C ILE A 162 -1.08 34.49 -34.03
N THR A 163 0.06 35.15 -33.80
CA THR A 163 0.26 36.57 -34.05
C THR A 163 0.88 36.86 -35.41
N ASP A 164 1.80 36.03 -35.89
CA ASP A 164 2.47 36.25 -37.20
C ASP A 164 1.75 35.52 -38.36
N THR A 165 0.85 34.58 -38.07
CA THR A 165 0.09 33.84 -39.10
C THR A 165 -1.25 34.52 -39.38
N VAL A 166 -1.50 34.87 -40.65
CA VAL A 166 -2.82 35.36 -41.09
C VAL A 166 -3.71 34.15 -41.45
N PRO A 167 -4.84 33.93 -40.77
CA PRO A 167 -5.73 32.80 -41.03
C PRO A 167 -6.42 32.92 -42.40
N THR A 168 -6.64 31.78 -43.06
CA THR A 168 -7.40 31.70 -44.32
C THR A 168 -8.85 32.13 -44.11
N ASP A 169 -9.38 32.98 -45.01
CA ASP A 169 -10.80 33.37 -45.01
C ASP A 169 -11.65 32.25 -45.64
N LEU A 170 -12.24 31.41 -44.78
CA LEU A 170 -13.03 30.25 -45.23
C LEU A 170 -14.34 30.61 -45.92
N ASN A 171 -14.78 31.87 -45.86
CA ASN A 171 -15.92 32.35 -46.64
C ASN A 171 -15.56 32.54 -48.13
N GLN A 172 -14.27 32.60 -48.48
CA GLN A 172 -13.79 32.85 -49.84
C GLN A 172 -13.01 31.70 -50.44
N GLU A 173 -12.24 30.97 -49.63
CA GLU A 173 -11.42 29.86 -50.11
C GLU A 173 -11.37 28.68 -49.13
N ALA A 174 -11.00 27.51 -49.63
CA ALA A 174 -10.92 26.30 -48.81
C ALA A 174 -9.62 26.26 -48.00
N ALA A 175 -9.69 25.75 -46.78
CA ALA A 175 -8.54 25.51 -45.92
C ALA A 175 -7.56 24.53 -46.58
N ALA A 176 -6.31 24.97 -46.74
CA ALA A 176 -5.19 24.09 -47.01
C ALA A 176 -4.73 23.40 -45.71
N ASP A 177 -3.97 22.31 -45.85
CA ASP A 177 -3.30 21.64 -44.73
C ASP A 177 -1.96 22.34 -44.44
N ASP A 178 -2.07 23.60 -43.98
CA ASP A 178 -0.95 24.47 -43.60
C ASP A 178 -1.36 25.36 -42.42
N ALA A 179 -0.41 26.14 -41.88
CA ALA A 179 -0.64 26.96 -40.68
C ALA A 179 -1.82 27.94 -40.86
N ALA A 180 -1.97 28.56 -42.04
CA ALA A 180 -3.04 29.52 -42.30
C ALA A 180 -4.42 28.84 -42.42
N GLY A 181 -4.48 27.70 -43.10
CA GLY A 181 -5.70 26.92 -43.25
C GLY A 181 -6.14 26.27 -41.93
N ASN A 182 -5.20 25.77 -41.13
CA ASN A 182 -5.48 25.18 -39.81
C ASN A 182 -5.97 26.25 -38.83
N TYR A 183 -5.32 27.42 -38.80
CA TYR A 183 -5.76 28.54 -37.98
C TYR A 183 -7.15 29.06 -38.40
N GLY A 184 -7.41 29.21 -39.70
CA GLY A 184 -8.74 29.55 -40.22
C GLY A 184 -9.81 28.51 -39.83
N THR A 185 -9.45 27.22 -39.83
CA THR A 185 -10.33 26.14 -39.38
C THR A 185 -10.65 26.24 -37.89
N VAL A 186 -9.66 26.53 -37.04
CA VAL A 186 -9.89 26.76 -35.60
C VAL A 186 -10.81 27.96 -35.35
N LEU A 187 -10.63 29.06 -36.08
CA LEU A 187 -11.56 30.20 -35.97
C LEU A 187 -12.99 29.85 -36.38
N ALA A 188 -13.17 28.96 -37.36
CA ALA A 188 -14.47 28.42 -37.71
C ALA A 188 -15.03 27.48 -36.63
N ILE A 189 -14.20 26.68 -35.96
CA ILE A 189 -14.62 25.87 -34.80
C ILE A 189 -15.14 26.78 -33.69
N VAL A 190 -14.43 27.87 -33.36
CA VAL A 190 -14.87 28.86 -32.37
C VAL A 190 -16.20 29.51 -32.77
N SER A 191 -16.39 29.82 -34.07
CA SER A 191 -17.69 30.30 -34.60
C SER A 191 -18.80 29.27 -34.43
N GLN A 192 -18.54 28.01 -34.76
CA GLN A 192 -19.52 26.95 -34.60
C GLN A 192 -19.85 26.71 -33.13
N TYR A 193 -18.87 26.81 -32.24
CA TYR A 193 -19.06 26.72 -30.80
C TYR A 193 -19.94 27.86 -30.27
N GLN A 194 -19.74 29.08 -30.77
CA GLN A 194 -20.63 30.22 -30.51
C GLN A 194 -22.07 29.94 -30.94
N ASN A 195 -22.26 29.43 -32.17
CA ASN A 195 -23.57 29.13 -32.72
C ASN A 195 -24.29 28.00 -31.96
N ASP A 196 -23.58 26.92 -31.64
CA ASP A 196 -24.11 25.75 -30.93
C ASP A 196 -24.64 26.14 -29.53
N ARG A 197 -24.00 27.13 -28.89
CA ARG A 197 -24.42 27.65 -27.57
C ARG A 197 -25.48 28.75 -27.66
N GLY A 198 -25.74 29.30 -28.85
CA GLY A 198 -26.56 30.50 -29.01
C GLY A 198 -26.03 31.70 -28.21
N ALA A 199 -24.70 31.80 -28.07
CA ALA A 199 -24.02 32.81 -27.26
C ALA A 199 -23.43 33.94 -28.13
N THR A 200 -23.03 35.05 -27.51
CA THR A 200 -22.19 36.04 -28.19
C THR A 200 -20.72 35.61 -28.16
N LEU A 201 -19.90 36.09 -29.10
CA LEU A 201 -18.47 35.79 -29.11
C LEU A 201 -17.78 36.23 -27.81
N GLU A 202 -18.19 37.36 -27.23
CA GLU A 202 -17.67 37.84 -25.93
C GLU A 202 -17.93 36.83 -24.79
N GLN A 203 -19.12 36.20 -24.76
CA GLN A 203 -19.43 35.16 -23.79
C GLN A 203 -18.62 33.88 -24.01
N VAL A 204 -18.39 33.53 -25.28
CA VAL A 204 -17.54 32.40 -25.65
C VAL A 204 -16.10 32.64 -25.19
N MET A 205 -15.55 33.81 -25.48
CA MET A 205 -14.19 34.16 -25.05
C MET A 205 -14.06 34.10 -23.53
N ALA A 206 -14.99 34.70 -22.78
CA ALA A 206 -14.96 34.65 -21.32
C ALA A 206 -15.03 33.22 -20.75
N THR A 207 -15.80 32.33 -21.40
CA THR A 207 -15.88 30.91 -21.03
C THR A 207 -14.54 30.22 -21.27
N LEU A 208 -13.98 30.37 -22.47
CA LEU A 208 -12.71 29.75 -22.85
C LEU A 208 -11.53 30.29 -22.03
N THR A 209 -11.52 31.58 -21.70
CA THR A 209 -10.50 32.17 -20.80
C THR A 209 -10.56 31.60 -19.41
N THR A 210 -11.77 31.43 -18.86
CA THR A 210 -11.94 30.88 -17.51
C THR A 210 -11.52 29.42 -17.46
N ASP A 211 -11.89 28.66 -18.49
CA ASP A 211 -11.59 27.23 -18.56
C ASP A 211 -10.09 26.98 -18.78
N LEU A 212 -9.45 27.74 -19.67
CA LEU A 212 -8.01 27.61 -19.97
C LEU A 212 -7.09 28.28 -18.94
N ALA A 213 -7.62 28.77 -17.82
CA ALA A 213 -6.85 29.54 -16.84
C ALA A 213 -5.79 28.72 -16.09
N ASP A 214 -5.97 27.41 -16.00
CA ASP A 214 -5.02 26.44 -15.43
C ASP A 214 -4.06 25.86 -16.48
N GLY A 215 -4.14 26.32 -17.73
CA GLY A 215 -3.30 25.88 -18.85
C GLY A 215 -3.97 24.84 -19.74
N GLU A 216 -5.13 24.30 -19.38
CA GLU A 216 -5.79 23.25 -20.16
C GLU A 216 -7.30 23.46 -20.29
N PHE A 217 -7.90 22.92 -21.35
CA PHE A 217 -9.37 22.86 -21.42
C PHE A 217 -9.90 21.71 -20.55
N SER A 218 -10.95 21.97 -19.78
CA SER A 218 -11.65 20.95 -19.02
C SER A 218 -12.26 19.89 -19.95
N ALA A 219 -12.50 18.68 -19.44
CA ALA A 219 -13.13 17.60 -20.21
C ALA A 219 -14.48 18.00 -20.83
N SER A 220 -15.24 18.85 -20.13
CA SER A 220 -16.50 19.40 -20.64
C SER A 220 -16.24 20.33 -21.83
N GLN A 221 -15.25 21.21 -21.74
CA GLN A 221 -14.94 22.17 -22.79
C GLN A 221 -14.34 21.50 -24.03
N LYS A 222 -13.49 20.48 -23.84
CA LYS A 222 -12.97 19.62 -24.91
C LYS A 222 -14.11 18.90 -25.65
N THR A 223 -15.10 18.38 -24.92
CA THR A 223 -16.28 17.73 -25.51
C THR A 223 -17.12 18.70 -26.34
N ASP A 224 -17.34 19.90 -25.82
CA ASP A 224 -18.10 20.93 -26.53
C ASP A 224 -17.39 21.43 -27.80
N LEU A 225 -16.06 21.63 -27.74
CA LEU A 225 -15.25 22.02 -28.91
C LEU A 225 -15.21 20.91 -29.97
N SER A 226 -15.12 19.64 -29.55
CA SER A 226 -15.23 18.49 -30.46
C SER A 226 -16.60 18.39 -31.13
N SER A 227 -17.67 18.71 -30.38
CA SER A 227 -19.03 18.77 -30.91
C SER A 227 -19.18 19.90 -31.94
N ALA A 228 -18.64 21.08 -31.64
CA ALA A 228 -18.61 22.20 -32.58
C ALA A 228 -17.82 21.86 -33.85
N ALA A 229 -16.65 21.25 -33.71
CA ALA A 229 -15.86 20.79 -34.85
C ALA A 229 -16.62 19.77 -35.72
N SER A 230 -17.39 18.87 -35.11
CA SER A 230 -18.27 17.94 -35.84
C SER A 230 -19.40 18.66 -36.59
N ASN A 231 -20.02 19.66 -35.95
CA ASN A 231 -21.13 20.43 -36.50
C ASN A 231 -20.72 21.34 -37.67
N LEU A 232 -19.43 21.68 -37.80
CA LEU A 232 -18.89 22.41 -38.97
C LEU A 232 -19.18 21.71 -40.31
N SER A 233 -19.37 20.38 -40.31
CA SER A 233 -19.76 19.64 -41.51
C SER A 233 -21.11 20.09 -42.10
N SER A 234 -21.90 20.84 -41.33
CA SER A 234 -23.20 21.40 -41.72
C SER A 234 -23.26 22.94 -41.71
N SER A 235 -22.12 23.61 -41.50
CA SER A 235 -22.02 25.07 -41.42
C SER A 235 -22.03 25.75 -42.80
N ALA A 236 -22.05 27.09 -42.80
CA ALA A 236 -21.96 27.88 -44.03
C ALA A 236 -20.65 27.65 -44.80
N VAL A 237 -19.55 27.33 -44.10
CA VAL A 237 -18.24 27.03 -44.69
C VAL A 237 -17.97 25.52 -44.85
N SER A 238 -18.99 24.66 -44.78
CA SER A 238 -18.79 23.20 -44.81
C SER A 238 -18.05 22.69 -46.06
N ALA A 239 -18.12 23.43 -47.18
CA ALA A 239 -17.41 23.13 -48.42
C ALA A 239 -15.95 23.63 -48.43
N SER A 240 -15.61 24.55 -47.53
CA SER A 240 -14.30 25.18 -47.39
C SER A 240 -13.45 24.52 -46.29
N VAL A 241 -14.04 23.73 -45.39
CA VAL A 241 -13.29 23.00 -44.34
C VAL A 241 -12.77 21.66 -44.85
N ASN A 242 -11.56 21.31 -44.46
CA ASN A 242 -10.97 20.00 -44.73
C ASN A 242 -11.28 19.04 -43.58
N GLY A 243 -12.05 17.98 -43.83
CA GLY A 243 -12.47 17.02 -42.80
C GLY A 243 -11.31 16.29 -42.10
N THR A 244 -10.17 16.11 -42.78
CA THR A 244 -8.96 15.54 -42.15
C THR A 244 -8.36 16.53 -41.16
N VAL A 245 -8.19 17.79 -41.57
CA VAL A 245 -7.72 18.88 -40.69
C VAL A 245 -8.62 19.02 -39.45
N VAL A 246 -9.95 18.96 -39.63
CA VAL A 246 -10.89 19.00 -38.52
C VAL A 246 -10.71 17.81 -37.57
N THR A 247 -10.48 16.60 -38.10
CA THR A 247 -10.27 15.41 -37.29
C THR A 247 -8.96 15.49 -36.50
N ASP A 248 -7.88 15.92 -37.14
CA ASP A 248 -6.56 16.03 -36.54
C ASP A 248 -6.54 17.12 -35.45
N LEU A 249 -7.18 18.27 -35.69
CA LEU A 249 -7.35 19.32 -34.68
C LEU A 249 -8.18 18.85 -33.48
N VAL A 250 -9.26 18.09 -33.70
CA VAL A 250 -10.06 17.53 -32.59
C VAL A 250 -9.25 16.52 -31.80
N ALA A 251 -8.46 15.67 -32.46
CA ALA A 251 -7.58 14.73 -31.78
C ALA A 251 -6.51 15.46 -30.95
N ALA A 252 -5.93 16.54 -31.46
CA ALA A 252 -4.95 17.35 -30.73
C ALA A 252 -5.57 18.06 -29.51
N ILE A 253 -6.76 18.66 -29.65
CA ILE A 253 -7.51 19.28 -28.53
C ILE A 253 -7.85 18.25 -27.43
N GLN A 254 -8.10 16.99 -27.82
CA GLN A 254 -8.39 15.89 -26.88
C GLN A 254 -7.13 15.26 -26.27
N ALA A 255 -6.02 15.21 -27.01
CA ALA A 255 -4.75 14.61 -26.60
C ALA A 255 -3.89 15.51 -25.70
N ASN A 256 -4.26 16.78 -25.55
CA ASN A 256 -3.70 17.66 -24.53
C ASN A 256 -4.24 17.26 -23.14
N GLU A 257 -3.98 16.04 -22.69
CA GLU A 257 -4.10 15.62 -21.30
C GLU A 257 -2.78 15.97 -20.62
N GLY A 258 -2.80 16.87 -19.64
CA GLY A 258 -1.66 17.06 -18.76
C GLY A 258 -1.25 15.78 -18.04
N ASN A 259 -0.02 15.76 -17.55
CA ASN A 259 0.50 14.70 -16.69
C ASN A 259 -0.32 14.62 -15.39
N THR A 260 -0.88 13.45 -15.10
CA THR A 260 -1.54 13.12 -13.85
C THR A 260 -0.50 12.67 -12.85
N ALA A 261 -0.44 13.31 -11.67
CA ALA A 261 0.50 12.90 -10.63
C ALA A 261 0.35 11.41 -10.26
N PRO A 262 1.44 10.72 -9.93
CA PRO A 262 1.38 9.30 -9.59
C PRO A 262 0.62 9.11 -8.27
N VAL A 263 0.23 7.88 -7.97
CA VAL A 263 -0.32 7.48 -6.67
C VAL A 263 0.71 6.62 -5.95
N ALA A 264 1.25 7.16 -4.86
CA ALA A 264 2.11 6.41 -3.94
C ALA A 264 1.25 5.56 -3.00
N GLU A 265 1.62 4.30 -2.83
CA GLU A 265 0.99 3.34 -1.92
C GLU A 265 2.09 2.74 -1.04
N ALA A 266 2.20 3.19 0.22
CA ALA A 266 3.26 2.80 1.15
C ALA A 266 2.98 1.48 1.88
N GLY A 267 1.78 0.92 1.72
CA GLY A 267 1.31 -0.28 2.41
C GLY A 267 0.62 0.02 3.76
N ASP A 268 0.12 -1.02 4.41
CA ASP A 268 -0.62 -0.94 5.66
C ASP A 268 0.30 -0.84 6.89
N ASN A 269 -0.25 -0.30 8.00
CA ASN A 269 0.48 -0.08 9.25
C ASN A 269 0.63 -1.35 10.08
N PHE A 270 1.81 -1.56 10.67
CA PHE A 270 2.14 -2.86 11.27
C PHE A 270 2.94 -2.89 12.54
N THR A 271 3.06 -4.07 13.15
CA THR A 271 3.98 -4.28 14.26
C THR A 271 5.12 -5.21 13.86
N ALA A 272 6.31 -4.95 14.41
CA ALA A 272 7.48 -5.77 14.17
C ALA A 272 8.32 -5.87 15.45
N PRO A 273 9.00 -7.00 15.72
CA PRO A 273 9.93 -7.08 16.84
C PRO A 273 11.11 -6.12 16.64
N THR A 274 11.53 -5.44 17.71
CA THR A 274 12.80 -4.71 17.74
C THR A 274 13.95 -5.66 17.40
N GLY A 275 14.81 -5.26 16.48
CA GLY A 275 15.95 -6.03 15.97
C GLY A 275 15.63 -6.97 14.80
N SER A 276 14.37 -7.06 14.35
CA SER A 276 14.00 -7.85 13.15
C SER A 276 14.31 -7.10 11.85
N ASN A 277 14.52 -7.81 10.74
CA ASN A 277 14.62 -7.18 9.42
C ASN A 277 13.21 -6.91 8.86
N VAL A 278 12.82 -5.65 8.85
CA VAL A 278 11.54 -5.17 8.33
C VAL A 278 11.69 -4.80 6.86
N VAL A 279 10.78 -5.26 6.00
CA VAL A 279 10.71 -4.91 4.58
C VAL A 279 9.43 -4.10 4.36
N VAL A 280 9.51 -3.00 3.62
CA VAL A 280 8.34 -2.23 3.16
C VAL A 280 8.25 -2.29 1.65
N ASP A 281 7.05 -2.20 1.08
CA ASP A 281 6.84 -2.41 -0.35
C ASP A 281 5.98 -1.30 -0.97
N GLY A 282 6.57 -0.56 -1.91
CA GLY A 282 5.88 0.48 -2.67
C GLY A 282 5.37 0.00 -4.03
N SER A 283 5.46 -1.30 -4.35
CA SER A 283 5.16 -1.85 -5.67
C SER A 283 3.71 -1.69 -6.13
N ALA A 284 2.79 -1.39 -5.21
CA ALA A 284 1.39 -1.08 -5.51
C ALA A 284 1.19 0.35 -6.03
N SER A 285 2.23 1.20 -5.98
CA SER A 285 2.16 2.56 -6.52
C SER A 285 1.91 2.53 -8.03
N SER A 286 1.15 3.51 -8.53
CA SER A 286 0.68 3.50 -9.92
C SER A 286 0.73 4.88 -10.56
N ASP A 287 0.79 4.88 -11.88
CA ASP A 287 0.65 6.07 -12.72
C ASP A 287 -0.45 5.80 -13.75
N SER A 288 -1.40 6.73 -13.91
CA SER A 288 -2.53 6.53 -14.84
C SER A 288 -2.14 6.70 -16.31
N ASP A 289 -1.04 7.41 -16.54
CA ASP A 289 -0.58 7.80 -17.88
C ASP A 289 0.45 6.79 -18.41
N GLY A 290 0.96 5.94 -17.52
CA GLY A 290 1.86 4.84 -17.80
C GLY A 290 3.34 5.22 -17.69
N ASP A 291 3.63 6.34 -17.02
CA ASP A 291 4.98 6.85 -16.86
C ASP A 291 5.85 6.01 -15.92
N GLN A 292 7.16 6.13 -16.10
CA GLN A 292 8.12 5.35 -15.33
C GLN A 292 8.28 5.92 -13.92
N LEU A 293 7.92 5.12 -12.92
CA LEU A 293 8.01 5.51 -11.51
C LEU A 293 9.42 5.37 -10.90
N THR A 294 9.76 6.33 -10.05
CA THR A 294 10.92 6.32 -9.14
C THR A 294 10.45 6.46 -7.69
N TYR A 295 11.22 5.89 -6.75
CA TYR A 295 10.81 5.72 -5.35
C TYR A 295 11.83 6.36 -4.40
N PHE A 296 11.35 6.91 -3.29
CA PHE A 296 12.18 7.38 -2.20
C PHE A 296 11.52 7.18 -0.84
N TRP A 297 12.18 6.44 0.03
CA TRP A 297 11.74 6.14 1.39
C TRP A 297 12.53 6.92 2.44
N GLU A 298 11.83 7.53 3.40
CA GLU A 298 12.46 8.19 4.54
C GLU A 298 11.70 7.98 5.85
N PHE A 299 12.40 8.16 6.97
CA PHE A 299 11.78 8.15 8.31
C PHE A 299 11.24 9.55 8.61
N SER A 300 9.92 9.73 8.57
CA SER A 300 9.26 10.96 9.05
C SER A 300 9.39 11.10 10.57
N SER A 301 9.33 9.97 11.30
CA SER A 301 9.66 9.92 12.72
C SER A 301 10.12 8.52 13.15
N ALA A 302 10.90 8.47 14.22
CA ALA A 302 11.35 7.23 14.85
C ALA A 302 11.43 7.42 16.38
N PRO A 303 11.44 6.33 17.17
CA PRO A 303 11.58 6.41 18.61
C PRO A 303 12.88 7.09 19.05
N GLY A 304 12.84 7.78 20.20
CA GLY A 304 14.00 8.53 20.71
C GLY A 304 15.21 7.63 20.96
N GLY A 305 16.33 7.95 20.32
CA GLY A 305 17.58 7.17 20.41
C GLY A 305 17.77 6.12 19.30
N SER A 306 16.77 5.94 18.43
CA SER A 306 16.90 5.13 17.22
C SER A 306 17.94 5.71 16.23
N ALA A 307 18.70 4.81 15.61
CA ALA A 307 19.65 5.05 14.53
C ALA A 307 19.33 4.19 13.29
N ALA A 308 18.09 3.71 13.16
CA ALA A 308 17.65 2.88 12.04
C ALA A 308 17.82 3.59 10.69
N THR A 309 18.23 2.83 9.66
CA THR A 309 18.40 3.32 8.29
C THR A 309 17.92 2.27 7.29
N PHE A 310 17.39 2.71 6.14
CA PHE A 310 17.07 1.80 5.04
C PHE A 310 18.33 1.22 4.39
N SER A 311 18.22 -0.03 3.90
CA SER A 311 19.24 -0.71 3.10
C SER A 311 19.50 -0.01 1.76
N ASN A 312 18.43 0.45 1.09
CA ASN A 312 18.47 1.33 -0.06
C ASN A 312 17.15 2.12 -0.19
N SER A 313 17.12 3.37 0.25
CA SER A 313 15.90 4.19 0.23
C SER A 313 15.30 4.44 -1.16
N ALA A 314 16.06 4.21 -2.24
CA ALA A 314 15.56 4.36 -3.61
C ALA A 314 15.01 3.07 -4.23
N SER A 315 14.97 1.97 -3.48
CA SER A 315 14.38 0.70 -3.92
C SER A 315 12.85 0.78 -3.88
N VAL A 316 12.16 0.02 -4.76
CA VAL A 316 10.71 -0.19 -4.66
C VAL A 316 10.33 -0.83 -3.33
N SER A 317 11.16 -1.75 -2.85
CA SER A 317 10.97 -2.44 -1.57
C SER A 317 12.29 -2.46 -0.78
N PRO A 318 12.56 -1.43 0.05
CA PRO A 318 13.71 -1.41 0.93
C PRO A 318 13.45 -2.18 2.23
N SER A 319 14.53 -2.44 2.97
CA SER A 319 14.46 -3.00 4.31
C SER A 319 15.16 -2.13 5.35
N PHE A 320 14.79 -2.23 6.61
CA PHE A 320 15.49 -1.61 7.74
C PHE A 320 15.34 -2.48 8.99
N VAL A 321 16.08 -2.16 10.05
CA VAL A 321 15.98 -2.85 11.34
C VAL A 321 15.54 -1.82 12.40
N PRO A 322 14.35 -1.94 13.02
CA PRO A 322 13.96 -1.09 14.14
C PRO A 322 14.83 -1.45 15.35
N ASP A 323 15.57 -0.49 15.87
CA ASP A 323 16.57 -0.65 16.93
C ASP A 323 16.11 -0.12 18.30
N ALA A 324 14.88 0.39 18.39
CA ALA A 324 14.23 0.80 19.62
C ALA A 324 12.72 0.51 19.56
N ALA A 325 12.11 0.15 20.67
CA ALA A 325 10.65 0.01 20.71
C ALA A 325 9.95 1.36 20.54
N GLY A 326 8.81 1.34 19.85
CA GLY A 326 7.97 2.49 19.56
C GLY A 326 7.62 2.59 18.08
N SER A 327 6.93 3.69 17.73
CA SER A 327 6.44 3.94 16.38
C SER A 327 7.54 4.52 15.47
N TYR A 328 7.72 3.88 14.31
CA TYR A 328 8.47 4.35 13.15
C TYR A 328 7.47 4.77 12.08
N VAL A 329 7.41 6.05 11.73
CA VAL A 329 6.56 6.54 10.64
C VAL A 329 7.46 6.74 9.43
N LEU A 330 7.21 5.95 8.38
CA LEU A 330 7.96 5.97 7.13
C LEU A 330 7.11 6.67 6.07
N GLN A 331 7.76 7.50 5.26
CA GLN A 331 7.13 8.12 4.10
C GLN A 331 7.74 7.55 2.84
N LEU A 332 6.87 7.07 1.95
CA LEU A 332 7.17 6.79 0.56
C LEU A 332 6.85 8.03 -0.26
N THR A 333 7.77 8.45 -1.12
CA THR A 333 7.53 9.42 -2.19
C THR A 333 7.77 8.77 -3.53
N VAL A 334 6.80 8.89 -4.43
CA VAL A 334 6.84 8.36 -5.80
C VAL A 334 6.85 9.52 -6.79
N SER A 335 7.66 9.42 -7.84
CA SER A 335 7.73 10.40 -8.93
C SER A 335 7.71 9.74 -10.30
N ASP A 336 6.96 10.31 -11.23
CA ASP A 336 6.89 9.96 -12.65
C ASP A 336 7.96 10.70 -13.50
N GLY A 337 8.71 11.63 -12.88
CA GLY A 337 9.70 12.49 -13.55
C GLY A 337 9.24 13.94 -13.78
N SER A 338 7.95 14.22 -13.62
CA SER A 338 7.30 15.53 -13.74
C SER A 338 6.70 15.97 -12.39
N GLU A 339 5.88 15.12 -11.79
CA GLU A 339 5.14 15.33 -10.55
C GLU A 339 5.51 14.28 -9.49
N THR A 340 4.97 14.45 -8.27
CA THR A 340 5.21 13.53 -7.15
C THR A 340 3.98 13.34 -6.27
N HIS A 341 3.88 12.18 -5.64
CA HIS A 341 2.93 11.90 -4.56
C HIS A 341 3.63 11.18 -3.41
N SER A 342 3.12 11.37 -2.19
CA SER A 342 3.66 10.73 -1.00
C SER A 342 2.57 10.04 -0.20
N ASP A 343 2.92 8.91 0.40
CA ASP A 343 2.08 8.15 1.33
C ASP A 343 2.91 7.69 2.53
N THR A 344 2.27 7.34 3.64
CA THR A 344 2.95 6.97 4.88
C THR A 344 2.49 5.63 5.43
N VAL A 345 3.46 4.86 5.94
CA VAL A 345 3.24 3.63 6.68
C VAL A 345 3.86 3.72 8.06
N THR A 346 3.17 3.21 9.07
CA THR A 346 3.60 3.22 10.48
C THR A 346 3.94 1.82 10.93
N ILE A 347 5.16 1.63 11.43
CA ILE A 347 5.64 0.37 12.02
C ILE A 347 5.81 0.58 13.52
N THR A 348 5.02 -0.11 14.31
CA THR A 348 5.13 -0.16 15.76
C THR A 348 6.12 -1.26 16.12
N ALA A 349 7.35 -0.86 16.42
CA ALA A 349 8.35 -1.79 16.91
C ALA A 349 8.05 -2.15 18.37
N GLU A 350 7.79 -3.41 18.64
CA GLU A 350 7.59 -3.90 20.00
C GLU A 350 8.91 -4.48 20.51
N THR A 351 9.24 -4.25 21.78
CA THR A 351 10.35 -4.98 22.40
C THR A 351 9.96 -6.46 22.45
N LYS A 352 10.96 -7.33 22.30
CA LYS A 352 10.80 -8.74 22.70
C LYS A 352 10.59 -8.71 24.22
N ASP A 353 9.35 -8.62 24.68
CA ASP A 353 8.98 -8.31 26.07
C ASP A 353 9.19 -9.51 27.00
N TRP A 354 10.39 -10.09 26.95
CA TRP A 354 10.88 -11.03 27.93
C TRP A 354 10.76 -10.39 29.30
N ILE A 355 10.18 -11.13 30.24
CA ILE A 355 10.02 -10.66 31.61
C ILE A 355 11.38 -10.84 32.30
N ILE A 356 12.22 -9.81 32.19
CA ILE A 356 13.57 -9.83 32.76
C ILE A 356 13.51 -9.64 34.28
N ASN A 357 14.04 -10.61 35.01
CA ASN A 357 14.25 -10.57 36.44
C ASN A 357 15.57 -11.26 36.83
N ASN A 358 16.43 -10.50 37.51
CA ASN A 358 17.77 -10.93 37.94
C ASN A 358 17.96 -10.92 39.46
N SER A 359 16.90 -10.69 40.24
CA SER A 359 17.04 -10.45 41.67
C SER A 359 15.96 -11.07 42.56
N GLU A 360 14.76 -11.30 42.04
CA GLU A 360 13.67 -11.89 42.82
C GLU A 360 13.66 -13.40 42.67
N SER A 361 13.51 -14.08 43.80
CA SER A 361 13.29 -15.52 43.86
C SER A 361 11.84 -15.82 44.23
N GLY A 362 11.31 -16.92 43.70
CA GLY A 362 9.97 -17.40 44.01
C GLY A 362 9.87 -17.74 45.50
N ALA A 363 8.85 -17.22 46.17
CA ALA A 363 8.71 -17.29 47.62
C ALA A 363 8.70 -18.72 48.18
N TYR A 364 8.24 -19.69 47.39
CA TYR A 364 8.03 -21.08 47.82
C TYR A 364 8.98 -22.09 47.17
N ILE A 365 9.55 -21.78 46.00
CA ILE A 365 10.54 -22.63 45.32
C ILE A 365 11.99 -22.20 45.61
N ASN A 366 12.20 -20.97 46.10
CA ASN A 366 13.51 -20.42 46.43
C ASN A 366 14.53 -20.51 45.28
N ALA A 367 14.07 -20.21 44.06
CA ALA A 367 14.84 -20.09 42.83
C ALA A 367 14.51 -18.76 42.16
N LEU A 368 15.43 -18.22 41.34
CA LEU A 368 15.14 -17.03 40.52
C LEU A 368 13.91 -17.32 39.64
N VAL A 369 13.09 -16.30 39.41
CA VAL A 369 11.90 -16.42 38.56
C VAL A 369 12.06 -15.60 37.29
N ASN A 370 11.33 -16.00 36.26
CA ASN A 370 11.33 -15.45 34.92
C ASN A 370 12.70 -15.51 34.22
N VAL A 371 12.94 -14.63 33.27
CA VAL A 371 14.15 -14.62 32.42
C VAL A 371 15.24 -13.77 33.06
N GLN A 372 16.47 -14.27 33.15
CA GLN A 372 17.59 -13.54 33.74
C GLN A 372 18.27 -12.61 32.73
N SER A 373 18.35 -12.99 31.46
CA SER A 373 18.91 -12.15 30.40
C SER A 373 18.52 -12.62 29.00
N VAL A 374 18.48 -11.68 28.06
CA VAL A 374 18.42 -11.97 26.62
C VAL A 374 19.50 -11.17 25.92
N THR A 375 20.34 -11.83 25.14
CA THR A 375 21.47 -11.20 24.44
C THR A 375 21.61 -11.77 23.04
N ASP A 376 22.08 -10.98 22.09
CA ASP A 376 22.37 -11.49 20.75
C ASP A 376 23.63 -12.36 20.71
N THR A 377 23.61 -13.41 19.90
CA THR A 377 24.75 -14.28 19.63
C THR A 377 24.67 -14.84 18.22
N SER A 378 25.79 -15.30 17.66
CA SER A 378 25.81 -15.88 16.31
C SER A 378 26.56 -17.20 16.30
N ILE A 379 26.04 -18.21 15.60
CA ILE A 379 26.69 -19.49 15.36
C ILE A 379 26.73 -19.75 13.85
N GLY A 380 27.93 -19.70 13.28
CA GLY A 380 28.08 -19.82 11.82
C GLY A 380 27.38 -18.66 11.11
N PRO A 381 26.48 -18.93 10.15
CA PRO A 381 25.74 -17.88 9.43
C PRO A 381 24.44 -17.43 10.12
N TYR A 382 24.10 -18.02 11.27
CA TYR A 382 22.81 -17.78 11.92
C TYR A 382 22.98 -16.87 13.15
N ASP A 383 22.09 -15.90 13.27
CA ASP A 383 21.94 -15.03 14.43
C ASP A 383 20.83 -15.54 15.35
N PHE A 384 21.08 -15.49 16.65
CA PHE A 384 20.19 -16.00 17.69
C PHE A 384 20.06 -14.99 18.82
N LEU A 385 18.92 -15.07 19.49
CA LEU A 385 18.74 -14.60 20.85
C LEU A 385 19.18 -15.71 21.80
N LEU A 386 20.18 -15.44 22.63
CA LEU A 386 20.55 -16.27 23.77
C LEU A 386 19.72 -15.82 24.98
N VAL A 387 18.76 -16.66 25.36
CA VAL A 387 17.87 -16.46 26.51
C VAL A 387 18.39 -17.28 27.68
N SER A 388 18.67 -16.64 28.81
CA SER A 388 19.01 -17.30 30.07
C SER A 388 17.83 -17.20 31.02
N ALA A 389 17.31 -18.34 31.49
CA ALA A 389 16.15 -18.41 32.37
C ALA A 389 16.25 -19.61 33.32
N SER A 390 15.68 -19.51 34.53
CA SER A 390 15.59 -20.62 35.48
C SER A 390 14.50 -21.64 35.11
N GLY A 391 13.57 -21.26 34.23
CA GLY A 391 12.35 -22.03 33.92
C GLY A 391 11.25 -21.91 34.97
N ILE A 392 11.39 -21.00 35.96
CA ILE A 392 10.39 -20.81 37.03
C ILE A 392 9.57 -19.55 36.77
N PRO A 393 8.23 -19.61 36.70
CA PRO A 393 7.39 -18.43 36.50
C PRO A 393 7.19 -17.63 37.80
N ASN A 394 6.78 -16.37 37.65
CA ASN A 394 6.32 -15.54 38.76
C ASN A 394 4.80 -15.33 38.75
N TYR A 395 4.03 -16.40 38.91
CA TYR A 395 2.57 -16.30 38.96
C TYR A 395 2.06 -15.88 40.33
N SER A 396 1.01 -15.07 40.30
CA SER A 396 0.16 -14.75 41.45
C SER A 396 -1.28 -14.74 40.98
N VAL A 397 -2.09 -15.65 41.52
CA VAL A 397 -3.48 -15.85 41.08
C VAL A 397 -4.43 -15.44 42.18
N VAL A 398 -5.46 -14.67 41.85
CA VAL A 398 -6.56 -14.38 42.78
C VAL A 398 -7.64 -15.43 42.57
N MET A 399 -7.83 -16.31 43.55
CA MET A 399 -8.78 -17.41 43.46
C MET A 399 -10.21 -16.88 43.38
N THR A 400 -10.94 -17.25 42.34
CA THR A 400 -12.38 -17.01 42.23
C THR A 400 -13.16 -18.16 42.86
N GLN A 401 -14.46 -17.97 43.09
CA GLN A 401 -15.30 -19.10 43.53
C GLN A 401 -15.37 -20.21 42.46
N ALA A 402 -15.30 -19.85 41.17
CA ALA A 402 -15.28 -20.83 40.09
C ALA A 402 -14.00 -21.69 40.15
N ASP A 403 -12.85 -21.11 40.47
CA ASP A 403 -11.60 -21.87 40.62
C ASP A 403 -11.67 -22.85 41.79
N ILE A 404 -12.25 -22.41 42.92
CA ILE A 404 -12.47 -23.29 44.08
C ILE A 404 -13.42 -24.44 43.74
N ASP A 405 -14.52 -24.13 43.06
CA ASP A 405 -15.50 -25.13 42.65
C ASP A 405 -14.89 -26.11 41.64
N ALA A 406 -14.10 -25.63 40.67
CA ALA A 406 -13.38 -26.45 39.69
C ALA A 406 -12.42 -27.42 40.37
N LEU A 407 -11.55 -26.94 41.27
CA LEU A 407 -10.61 -27.76 42.03
C LEU A 407 -11.33 -28.84 42.85
N ASN A 408 -12.42 -28.49 43.53
CA ASN A 408 -13.15 -29.42 44.38
C ASN A 408 -14.06 -30.38 43.61
N SER A 409 -14.36 -30.08 42.34
CA SER A 409 -15.20 -30.92 41.47
C SER A 409 -14.42 -31.97 40.68
N ARG A 410 -13.10 -32.01 40.81
CA ARG A 410 -12.24 -32.98 40.12
C ARG A 410 -12.65 -34.42 40.46
N PRO A 411 -12.56 -35.37 39.51
CA PRO A 411 -13.01 -36.75 39.72
C PRO A 411 -12.42 -37.40 40.97
N GLU A 412 -11.13 -37.16 41.24
CA GLU A 412 -10.40 -37.73 42.38
C GLU A 412 -10.05 -36.67 43.45
N ALA A 413 -10.81 -35.57 43.57
CA ALA A 413 -10.56 -34.52 44.57
C ALA A 413 -10.35 -35.05 46.01
N ALA A 414 -11.03 -36.14 46.38
CA ALA A 414 -10.88 -36.80 47.68
C ALA A 414 -9.49 -37.39 47.92
N ALA A 415 -8.80 -37.81 46.85
CA ALA A 415 -7.45 -38.34 46.87
C ALA A 415 -6.42 -37.26 46.54
N ASP A 416 -6.75 -36.31 45.67
CA ASP A 416 -5.89 -35.20 45.23
C ASP A 416 -5.59 -34.21 46.36
N PHE A 417 -6.48 -34.06 47.36
CA PHE A 417 -6.31 -33.11 48.47
C PHE A 417 -6.28 -33.82 49.84
N ASP A 418 -5.44 -33.33 50.76
CA ASP A 418 -5.24 -33.91 52.09
C ASP A 418 -6.54 -33.99 52.92
N ASN A 419 -7.46 -33.04 52.70
CA ASN A 419 -8.75 -32.97 53.36
C ASN A 419 -9.93 -33.27 52.40
N GLY A 420 -9.62 -33.81 51.22
CA GLY A 420 -10.55 -34.09 50.12
C GLY A 420 -11.13 -32.86 49.41
N GLN A 421 -10.57 -31.68 49.65
CA GLN A 421 -10.87 -30.41 48.99
C GLN A 421 -9.69 -29.44 49.19
N THR A 422 -9.58 -28.42 48.34
CA THR A 422 -8.56 -27.38 48.48
C THR A 422 -8.70 -26.59 49.79
N SER A 423 -7.58 -26.15 50.35
CA SER A 423 -7.54 -25.23 51.50
C SER A 423 -7.68 -23.75 51.11
N ALA A 424 -7.55 -23.43 49.81
CA ALA A 424 -7.73 -22.08 49.30
C ALA A 424 -9.19 -21.63 49.39
N GLN A 425 -9.39 -20.31 49.47
CA GLN A 425 -10.70 -19.67 49.50
C GLN A 425 -10.82 -18.62 48.40
N ALA A 426 -12.05 -18.38 47.95
CA ALA A 426 -12.30 -17.30 47.00
C ALA A 426 -11.85 -15.94 47.58
N GLY A 427 -11.07 -15.21 46.80
CA GLY A 427 -10.42 -13.95 47.18
C GLY A 427 -8.98 -14.11 47.67
N ASP A 428 -8.50 -15.33 47.94
CA ASP A 428 -7.10 -15.56 48.28
C ASP A 428 -6.20 -15.22 47.09
N THR A 429 -5.07 -14.57 47.35
CA THR A 429 -4.00 -14.40 46.37
C THR A 429 -2.94 -15.47 46.63
N ILE A 430 -2.77 -16.37 45.67
CA ILE A 430 -1.91 -17.55 45.75
C ILE A 430 -0.70 -17.33 44.85
N ALA A 431 0.50 -17.28 45.44
CA ALA A 431 1.75 -17.18 44.70
C ALA A 431 2.23 -18.55 44.21
N PHE A 432 2.95 -18.60 43.08
CA PHE A 432 3.48 -19.85 42.52
C PHE A 432 4.17 -20.73 43.57
N GLY A 433 3.63 -21.94 43.76
CA GLY A 433 4.09 -22.90 44.75
C GLY A 433 3.65 -22.70 46.19
N GLN A 434 2.71 -21.80 46.43
CA GLN A 434 2.02 -21.76 47.70
C GLN A 434 1.12 -22.98 47.85
N ASP A 435 1.11 -23.57 49.05
CA ASP A 435 0.30 -24.73 49.40
C ASP A 435 -1.20 -24.39 49.40
N ILE A 436 -1.98 -25.14 48.64
CA ILE A 436 -3.45 -25.10 48.64
C ILE A 436 -4.09 -26.43 49.05
N GLY A 437 -3.33 -27.30 49.74
CA GLY A 437 -3.82 -28.52 50.36
C GLY A 437 -3.78 -29.78 49.49
N TYR A 438 -3.01 -29.78 48.39
CA TYR A 438 -2.80 -30.99 47.58
C TYR A 438 -2.11 -32.09 48.40
N ASN A 439 -2.57 -33.32 48.23
CA ASN A 439 -1.96 -34.52 48.78
C ASN A 439 -0.79 -34.94 47.88
N ILE A 440 0.43 -34.67 48.33
CA ILE A 440 1.64 -34.92 47.55
C ILE A 440 2.04 -36.39 47.69
N ILE A 441 1.71 -37.21 46.68
CA ILE A 441 1.91 -38.67 46.68
C ILE A 441 3.30 -39.11 46.19
N HIS A 442 4.08 -38.22 45.56
CA HIS A 442 5.41 -38.50 44.99
C HIS A 442 6.56 -37.80 45.74
N VAL A 443 7.74 -38.43 45.73
CA VAL A 443 8.89 -38.09 46.58
C VAL A 443 9.60 -36.82 46.10
N GLY A 444 9.67 -35.78 46.93
CA GLY A 444 10.58 -34.65 46.72
C GLY A 444 10.04 -33.26 47.04
N CYS A 445 8.75 -33.11 47.36
CA CYS A 445 8.11 -31.80 47.45
C CYS A 445 7.53 -31.56 48.84
N ALA A 446 7.70 -30.34 49.35
CA ALA A 446 7.22 -29.98 50.68
C ALA A 446 5.84 -29.31 50.65
N LEU A 447 5.51 -28.46 49.66
CA LEU A 447 4.33 -27.56 49.63
C LEU A 447 4.08 -27.01 48.21
N GLY A 448 2.82 -26.85 47.74
CA GLY A 448 2.47 -26.13 46.49
C GLY A 448 1.04 -26.31 45.95
N TYR A 449 0.67 -25.55 44.90
CA TYR A 449 -0.61 -25.68 44.16
C TYR A 449 -0.50 -26.41 42.82
N TRP A 450 0.66 -26.96 42.50
CA TRP A 450 0.73 -27.95 41.43
C TRP A 450 0.13 -29.27 41.94
N PRO A 451 -0.69 -29.95 41.12
CA PRO A 451 -1.24 -31.26 41.46
C PRO A 451 -0.12 -32.31 41.54
N PRO A 452 -0.42 -33.56 41.97
CA PRO A 452 0.52 -34.67 41.97
C PRO A 452 0.90 -35.15 40.55
N GLY A 453 1.45 -34.25 39.73
CA GLY A 453 2.09 -34.56 38.46
C GLY A 453 3.43 -35.30 38.66
N PRO A 454 4.16 -35.57 37.56
CA PRO A 454 5.31 -36.47 37.60
C PRO A 454 6.49 -35.96 38.44
N ALA A 455 6.65 -34.64 38.60
CA ALA A 455 7.59 -34.05 39.54
C ALA A 455 7.19 -32.61 39.91
N CYS A 456 7.98 -32.01 40.80
CA CYS A 456 7.83 -30.59 41.15
C CYS A 456 8.75 -29.70 40.33
N PRO A 457 8.32 -28.45 40.05
CA PRO A 457 9.18 -27.47 39.41
C PRO A 457 10.48 -27.29 40.20
N SER A 458 11.60 -27.22 39.50
CA SER A 458 12.93 -26.99 40.10
C SER A 458 13.77 -26.08 39.22
N ASP A 459 14.76 -25.41 39.80
CA ASP A 459 15.66 -24.51 39.05
C ASP A 459 16.36 -25.27 37.91
N GLN A 460 16.04 -24.92 36.66
CA GLN A 460 16.58 -25.56 35.47
C GLN A 460 17.83 -24.86 34.92
N GLN A 461 18.22 -23.68 35.43
CA GLN A 461 19.32 -22.82 34.91
C GLN A 461 19.64 -23.03 33.42
N ARG A 462 18.70 -22.63 32.57
CA ARG A 462 18.71 -22.90 31.13
C ARG A 462 19.34 -21.76 30.34
N GLU A 463 20.04 -22.13 29.27
CA GLU A 463 20.32 -21.26 28.13
C GLU A 463 19.62 -21.82 26.90
N ALA A 464 18.83 -20.98 26.22
CA ALA A 464 18.13 -21.30 25.00
C ALA A 464 18.55 -20.34 23.89
N ARG A 465 18.71 -20.87 22.68
CA ARG A 465 18.94 -20.05 21.49
C ARG A 465 17.71 -20.07 20.61
N ILE A 466 17.20 -18.90 20.27
CA ILE A 466 16.04 -18.72 19.40
C ILE A 466 16.50 -17.93 18.18
N PRO A 467 16.28 -18.39 16.94
CA PRO A 467 16.66 -17.65 15.74
C PRO A 467 16.17 -16.21 15.78
N ALA A 468 17.07 -15.24 15.56
CA ALA A 468 16.73 -13.83 15.59
C ALA A 468 16.05 -13.36 14.29
N ASN A 469 16.33 -14.08 13.19
CA ASN A 469 15.78 -13.85 11.86
C ASN A 469 15.21 -15.19 11.33
N PRO A 470 13.96 -15.52 11.69
CA PRO A 470 13.35 -16.79 11.30
C PRO A 470 13.10 -16.84 9.78
N THR A 471 13.23 -18.03 9.20
CA THR A 471 12.95 -18.28 7.78
C THR A 471 12.11 -19.53 7.62
N PRO A 472 11.21 -19.62 6.61
CA PRO A 472 10.43 -20.82 6.37
C PRO A 472 11.32 -22.05 6.16
N ALA A 473 10.88 -23.20 6.66
CA ALA A 473 11.60 -24.46 6.50
C ALA A 473 11.56 -24.91 5.03
N SER A 474 12.70 -25.38 4.52
CA SER A 474 12.76 -26.00 3.17
C SER A 474 12.41 -27.48 3.16
N THR A 475 12.36 -28.09 4.35
CA THR A 475 11.99 -29.49 4.59
C THR A 475 11.13 -29.55 5.84
N GLU A 476 10.17 -30.46 5.86
CA GLU A 476 9.30 -30.68 7.02
C GLU A 476 10.12 -30.92 8.30
N CYS A 477 9.72 -30.24 9.37
CA CYS A 477 10.41 -30.25 10.65
C CYS A 477 9.41 -30.63 11.75
N ALA A 478 9.35 -31.93 12.08
CA ALA A 478 8.44 -32.44 13.10
C ALA A 478 8.74 -31.87 14.49
N THR A 479 7.69 -31.56 15.25
CA THR A 479 7.79 -31.24 16.66
C THR A 479 8.11 -32.49 17.49
N SER A 480 8.58 -32.31 18.73
CA SER A 480 8.92 -33.41 19.64
C SER A 480 8.33 -33.19 21.02
N THR A 481 8.32 -34.23 21.85
CA THR A 481 7.85 -34.21 23.24
C THR A 481 8.77 -33.43 24.20
N ASN A 482 9.68 -32.60 23.67
CA ASN A 482 10.60 -31.76 24.43
C ASN A 482 10.24 -30.29 24.23
N THR A 483 11.04 -29.40 24.82
CA THR A 483 10.88 -27.97 24.62
C THR A 483 10.93 -27.57 23.14
N MET A 484 9.86 -26.94 22.67
CA MET A 484 9.68 -26.40 21.34
C MET A 484 9.89 -24.89 21.26
N GLY A 485 10.10 -24.22 22.39
CA GLY A 485 10.17 -22.77 22.48
C GLY A 485 10.14 -22.31 23.93
N LEU A 486 10.17 -21.00 24.14
CA LEU A 486 10.05 -20.41 25.47
C LEU A 486 8.95 -19.35 25.48
N MET A 487 8.15 -19.34 26.55
CA MET A 487 7.28 -18.22 26.89
C MET A 487 8.13 -17.02 27.32
N LEU A 488 7.59 -15.80 27.25
CA LEU A 488 8.30 -14.58 27.63
C LEU A 488 8.68 -14.54 29.12
N ASN A 489 8.01 -15.32 29.97
CA ASN A 489 8.40 -15.55 31.36
C ASN A 489 9.48 -16.66 31.53
N GLY A 490 10.05 -17.17 30.44
CA GLY A 490 11.13 -18.17 30.47
C GLY A 490 10.69 -19.61 30.71
N THR A 491 9.40 -19.88 30.90
CA THR A 491 8.87 -21.26 30.96
C THR A 491 8.86 -21.92 29.58
N SER A 492 8.92 -23.25 29.55
CA SER A 492 9.02 -23.99 28.30
C SER A 492 7.67 -24.15 27.60
N ILE A 493 7.69 -24.10 26.27
CA ILE A 493 6.57 -24.52 25.42
C ILE A 493 6.79 -25.98 25.03
N TYR A 494 5.85 -26.87 25.32
CA TYR A 494 5.89 -28.28 24.94
C TYR A 494 4.81 -28.61 23.92
N ASN A 495 5.00 -29.70 23.18
CA ASN A 495 4.12 -30.06 22.07
C ASN A 495 2.78 -30.64 22.54
N TRP A 496 1.90 -30.90 21.58
CA TRP A 496 0.58 -31.47 21.80
C TRP A 496 0.59 -32.89 22.41
N SER A 497 1.72 -33.61 22.42
CA SER A 497 1.80 -35.00 22.85
C SER A 497 2.34 -35.13 24.26
N ASP A 498 1.82 -36.10 25.02
CA ASP A 498 2.39 -36.53 26.31
C ASP A 498 3.53 -37.57 26.12
N GLY A 499 3.79 -38.00 24.88
CA GLY A 499 4.78 -39.00 24.53
C GLY A 499 4.34 -40.46 24.71
N VAL A 500 3.06 -40.71 24.99
CA VAL A 500 2.48 -42.04 25.19
C VAL A 500 1.47 -42.36 24.09
N SER A 501 1.21 -43.65 23.88
CA SER A 501 0.14 -44.12 23.00
C SER A 501 -0.70 -45.18 23.68
N TYR A 502 -1.96 -45.29 23.29
CA TYR A 502 -2.84 -46.34 23.77
C TYR A 502 -2.20 -47.73 23.58
N ASP A 503 -2.20 -48.54 24.65
CA ASP A 503 -1.57 -49.87 24.73
C ASP A 503 -0.09 -49.93 24.31
N ASN A 504 0.61 -48.79 24.24
CA ASN A 504 2.00 -48.68 23.77
C ASN A 504 2.25 -49.22 22.36
N GLU A 505 1.22 -49.23 21.51
CA GLU A 505 1.32 -49.75 20.14
C GLU A 505 1.87 -48.71 19.14
N ASN A 506 2.15 -47.48 19.59
CA ASN A 506 2.63 -46.35 18.77
C ASN A 506 1.69 -46.00 17.60
N VAL A 507 0.38 -46.25 17.80
CA VAL A 507 -0.66 -45.87 16.85
C VAL A 507 -1.45 -44.70 17.41
N TRP A 508 -2.28 -44.89 18.43
CA TRP A 508 -3.14 -43.85 18.98
C TRP A 508 -2.38 -42.99 20.00
N ARG A 509 -1.82 -41.87 19.57
CA ARG A 509 -0.98 -40.97 20.38
C ARG A 509 -1.84 -40.09 21.25
N GLN A 510 -1.52 -40.07 22.53
CA GLN A 510 -2.26 -39.31 23.54
C GLN A 510 -1.93 -37.82 23.41
N LEU A 511 -2.97 -37.00 23.54
CA LEU A 511 -2.85 -35.55 23.58
C LEU A 511 -2.63 -35.11 25.03
N ALA A 512 -1.53 -34.42 25.31
CA ALA A 512 -1.19 -33.98 26.66
C ALA A 512 -2.33 -33.16 27.31
N PRO A 513 -2.97 -32.21 26.61
CA PRO A 513 -4.08 -31.45 27.21
C PRO A 513 -5.30 -32.28 27.61
N GLU A 514 -5.52 -33.45 27.00
CA GLU A 514 -6.62 -34.35 27.36
C GLU A 514 -6.23 -35.27 28.52
N PHE A 515 -5.03 -35.84 28.46
CA PHE A 515 -4.57 -36.87 29.42
C PHE A 515 -3.99 -36.29 30.71
N GLU A 516 -3.58 -35.03 30.69
CA GLU A 516 -2.88 -34.36 31.80
C GLU A 516 -3.68 -33.19 32.39
N ILE A 517 -4.95 -32.97 31.98
CA ILE A 517 -5.78 -31.86 32.50
C ILE A 517 -5.96 -31.89 34.02
N TYR A 518 -5.87 -33.09 34.62
CA TYR A 518 -5.87 -33.27 36.07
C TYR A 518 -4.48 -33.40 36.69
N ASP A 519 -3.42 -33.17 35.91
CA ASP A 519 -2.02 -33.14 36.31
C ASP A 519 -1.39 -31.76 36.10
N VAL A 520 -2.17 -30.78 35.60
CA VAL A 520 -1.79 -29.36 35.54
C VAL A 520 -2.34 -28.53 36.71
N ASP A 521 -1.57 -27.50 37.05
CA ASP A 521 -1.93 -26.52 38.06
C ASP A 521 -2.99 -25.52 37.57
N ILE A 522 -3.36 -24.55 38.41
CA ILE A 522 -4.36 -23.51 38.07
C ILE A 522 -3.95 -22.64 36.86
N CYS A 523 -2.67 -22.65 36.51
CA CYS A 523 -2.12 -21.93 35.36
C CYS A 523 -1.96 -22.84 34.14
N SER A 524 -2.59 -24.03 34.13
CA SER A 524 -2.53 -25.00 33.04
C SER A 524 -1.07 -25.39 32.69
N GLY A 525 -0.21 -25.47 33.70
CA GLY A 525 1.17 -25.91 33.56
C GLY A 525 1.54 -26.97 34.58
N HIS A 526 2.61 -27.71 34.29
CA HIS A 526 3.16 -28.72 35.20
C HIS A 526 4.64 -28.94 34.94
N ALA A 527 5.27 -29.77 35.78
CA ALA A 527 6.68 -30.08 35.64
C ALA A 527 6.92 -31.55 35.29
N GLN A 528 7.75 -31.79 34.28
CA GLN A 528 8.19 -33.14 33.92
C GLN A 528 9.18 -33.69 34.97
N THR A 529 9.52 -34.98 34.90
CA THR A 529 10.33 -35.72 35.90
C THR A 529 11.63 -35.01 36.41
N GLN A 530 12.32 -34.21 35.59
CA GLN A 530 13.53 -33.45 35.97
C GLN A 530 13.23 -32.01 36.47
N GLY A 531 11.95 -31.65 36.59
CA GLY A 531 11.46 -30.43 37.21
C GLY A 531 11.34 -29.21 36.29
N ASP A 532 11.39 -29.38 34.97
CA ASP A 532 11.13 -28.29 34.01
C ASP A 532 9.63 -27.99 33.96
N TYR A 533 9.23 -26.81 34.43
CA TYR A 533 7.86 -26.34 34.36
C TYR A 533 7.52 -25.82 32.97
N HIS A 534 6.41 -26.28 32.42
CA HIS A 534 6.07 -26.06 31.03
C HIS A 534 4.56 -26.05 30.80
N HIS A 535 4.19 -25.53 29.63
CA HIS A 535 2.82 -25.49 29.14
C HIS A 535 2.70 -26.26 27.83
N HIS A 536 1.65 -27.07 27.71
CA HIS A 536 1.23 -27.71 26.46
C HIS A 536 0.14 -26.90 25.74
N MET A 537 -0.62 -26.10 26.48
CA MET A 537 -1.88 -25.49 26.04
C MET A 537 -2.02 -24.04 26.52
N PHE A 538 -3.14 -23.42 26.17
CA PHE A 538 -3.52 -22.09 26.65
C PHE A 538 -3.48 -22.02 28.18
N SER A 539 -2.92 -20.93 28.70
CA SER A 539 -2.82 -20.65 30.14
C SER A 539 -3.54 -19.34 30.46
N PRO A 540 -4.58 -19.34 31.31
CA PRO A 540 -5.22 -18.11 31.74
C PRO A 540 -4.26 -17.21 32.54
N CYS A 541 -3.31 -17.81 33.27
CA CYS A 541 -2.29 -17.04 33.98
C CYS A 541 -1.32 -16.32 33.03
N LEU A 542 -0.97 -16.92 31.88
CA LEU A 542 -0.18 -16.23 30.86
C LEU A 542 -1.00 -15.11 30.20
N ALA A 543 -2.28 -15.35 29.90
CA ALA A 543 -3.16 -14.32 29.38
C ALA A 543 -3.25 -13.10 30.30
N ASP A 544 -3.47 -13.32 31.60
CA ASP A 544 -3.48 -12.27 32.60
C ASP A 544 -2.12 -11.57 32.72
N LEU A 545 -1.02 -12.34 32.73
CA LEU A 545 0.35 -11.82 32.85
C LEU A 545 0.70 -10.89 31.68
N PHE A 546 0.25 -11.21 30.47
CA PHE A 546 0.50 -10.41 29.28
C PHE A 546 -0.62 -9.40 28.98
N GLY A 547 -1.63 -9.29 29.85
CA GLY A 547 -2.73 -8.34 29.70
C GLY A 547 -3.66 -8.64 28.52
N ASP A 548 -3.71 -9.90 28.09
CA ASP A 548 -4.53 -10.33 26.97
C ASP A 548 -5.99 -10.46 27.38
N THR A 549 -6.77 -9.44 27.02
CA THR A 549 -8.20 -9.33 27.37
C THR A 549 -9.11 -9.51 26.15
N GLY A 550 -8.55 -9.99 25.03
CA GLY A 550 -9.26 -10.13 23.75
C GLY A 550 -9.77 -8.82 23.16
N GLN A 551 -9.18 -7.68 23.54
CA GLN A 551 -9.60 -6.36 23.04
C GLN A 551 -8.90 -5.93 21.74
N SER A 552 -7.94 -6.72 21.27
CA SER A 552 -7.14 -6.54 20.06
C SER A 552 -6.67 -7.92 19.56
N HIS A 553 -5.85 -7.95 18.52
CA HIS A 553 -4.95 -9.10 18.31
C HIS A 553 -4.19 -9.37 19.63
N SER A 554 -4.00 -10.64 19.96
CA SER A 554 -3.30 -11.02 21.17
C SER A 554 -1.87 -10.46 21.18
N PRO A 555 -1.27 -10.27 22.37
CA PRO A 555 0.16 -10.03 22.49
C PRO A 555 0.94 -11.34 22.32
N ILE A 556 2.26 -11.21 22.12
CA ILE A 556 3.18 -12.35 22.08
C ILE A 556 3.23 -13.00 23.46
N TYR A 557 3.00 -14.32 23.54
CA TYR A 557 3.18 -15.10 24.76
C TYR A 557 4.59 -15.71 24.83
N GLY A 558 5.22 -15.98 23.69
CA GLY A 558 6.53 -16.60 23.61
C GLY A 558 7.08 -16.69 22.18
N TYR A 559 8.16 -17.44 22.03
CA TYR A 559 8.79 -17.72 20.74
C TYR A 559 9.03 -19.21 20.57
N ALA A 560 8.69 -19.72 19.39
CA ALA A 560 9.00 -21.07 18.97
C ALA A 560 10.49 -21.22 18.64
N ALA A 561 10.98 -22.45 18.60
CA ALA A 561 12.39 -22.77 18.38
C ALA A 561 12.89 -22.45 16.97
N ASP A 562 11.98 -22.25 16.03
CA ASP A 562 12.26 -21.75 14.68
C ASP A 562 12.36 -20.21 14.61
N GLY A 563 12.07 -19.52 15.72
CA GLY A 563 12.20 -18.08 15.89
C GLY A 563 10.91 -17.29 15.62
N TYR A 564 9.84 -17.94 15.16
CA TYR A 564 8.56 -17.26 14.98
C TYR A 564 7.84 -17.04 16.33
N PRO A 565 7.13 -15.92 16.49
CA PRO A 565 6.41 -15.63 17.72
C PRO A 565 5.18 -16.54 17.88
N VAL A 566 4.82 -16.81 19.13
CA VAL A 566 3.60 -17.50 19.55
C VAL A 566 2.73 -16.48 20.26
N TYR A 567 1.57 -16.16 19.67
CA TYR A 567 0.60 -15.22 20.20
C TYR A 567 -0.46 -15.90 21.06
N GLY A 568 -1.14 -15.09 21.88
CA GLY A 568 -2.39 -15.49 22.56
C GLY A 568 -3.52 -15.86 21.58
N PRO A 569 -4.72 -16.19 22.08
CA PRO A 569 -5.74 -16.85 21.27
C PRO A 569 -6.55 -15.95 20.33
N TYR A 570 -6.37 -14.63 20.40
CA TYR A 570 -7.18 -13.68 19.65
C TYR A 570 -6.46 -13.24 18.38
N TYR A 571 -7.09 -13.52 17.23
CA TYR A 571 -6.74 -12.96 15.94
C TYR A 571 -7.13 -11.47 15.85
N ALA A 572 -8.26 -11.10 16.43
CA ALA A 572 -8.69 -9.70 16.49
C ALA A 572 -9.55 -9.48 17.73
N LYS A 573 -10.01 -8.25 17.93
CA LYS A 573 -10.89 -7.89 19.05
C LYS A 573 -12.12 -8.82 19.12
N GLY A 574 -12.15 -9.69 20.13
CA GLY A 574 -13.21 -10.66 20.36
C GLY A 574 -13.30 -11.77 19.31
N VAL A 575 -12.30 -11.94 18.45
CA VAL A 575 -12.24 -12.98 17.42
C VAL A 575 -11.08 -13.92 17.73
N LEU A 576 -11.40 -15.17 18.00
CA LEU A 576 -10.42 -16.22 18.26
C LEU A 576 -9.79 -16.70 16.95
N ALA A 577 -8.48 -16.97 16.99
CA ALA A 577 -7.81 -17.76 15.97
C ALA A 577 -8.36 -19.20 15.99
N LYS A 578 -8.59 -19.76 14.80
CA LYS A 578 -9.28 -21.03 14.61
C LYS A 578 -8.34 -22.06 14.02
N SER A 579 -8.20 -23.18 14.71
CA SER A 579 -7.53 -24.35 14.18
C SER A 579 -8.26 -24.88 12.93
N ALA A 580 -7.49 -25.26 11.92
CA ALA A 580 -7.96 -26.01 10.76
C ALA A 580 -7.80 -27.54 10.94
N TRP A 581 -7.40 -27.99 12.13
CA TRP A 581 -7.43 -29.40 12.49
C TRP A 581 -8.83 -29.78 12.97
N VAL A 582 -9.42 -30.75 12.28
CA VAL A 582 -10.82 -31.15 12.46
C VAL A 582 -10.89 -32.56 13.02
N GLU A 583 -11.75 -32.75 14.02
CA GLU A 583 -12.04 -34.06 14.59
C GLU A 583 -12.78 -34.94 13.57
N ARG A 584 -12.35 -36.20 13.47
CA ARG A 584 -12.97 -37.20 12.62
C ARG A 584 -14.34 -37.60 13.18
N ASP A 585 -15.33 -37.67 12.29
CA ASP A 585 -16.58 -38.37 12.58
C ASP A 585 -16.46 -39.82 12.09
N TYR A 586 -16.25 -40.76 13.02
CA TYR A 586 -16.09 -42.17 12.69
C TYR A 586 -17.33 -42.83 12.07
N THR A 587 -18.49 -42.16 12.07
CA THR A 587 -19.70 -42.61 11.39
C THR A 587 -19.81 -42.14 9.94
N ASP A 588 -19.07 -41.08 9.55
CA ASP A 588 -19.06 -40.53 8.19
C ASP A 588 -17.72 -40.77 7.48
N THR A 589 -17.77 -41.60 6.43
CA THR A 589 -16.58 -41.88 5.62
C THR A 589 -16.02 -40.66 4.87
N ASN A 590 -16.81 -39.61 4.69
CA ASN A 590 -16.35 -38.37 4.05
C ASN A 590 -15.59 -37.45 5.02
N ALA A 591 -15.72 -37.66 6.33
CA ALA A 591 -15.00 -36.95 7.39
C ALA A 591 -13.80 -37.76 7.91
N GLY A 592 -13.22 -38.60 7.05
CA GLY A 592 -12.12 -39.49 7.42
C GLY A 592 -12.53 -40.65 8.34
N GLY A 593 -13.83 -40.87 8.58
CA GLY A 593 -14.34 -41.92 9.44
C GLY A 593 -14.28 -43.32 8.83
N CYS A 594 -14.38 -44.34 9.68
CA CYS A 594 -14.35 -45.75 9.26
C CYS A 594 -15.72 -46.29 8.83
N GLY A 595 -16.80 -45.52 9.07
CA GLY A 595 -18.18 -45.87 8.73
C GLY A 595 -18.85 -46.85 9.69
N ASP A 596 -18.14 -47.28 10.74
CA ASP A 596 -18.63 -48.17 11.79
C ASP A 596 -18.76 -47.48 13.16
N GLY A 597 -18.42 -46.19 13.25
CA GLY A 597 -18.43 -45.43 14.49
C GLY A 597 -17.32 -45.83 15.47
N ALA A 598 -16.27 -46.52 15.01
CA ALA A 598 -15.17 -46.98 15.84
C ALA A 598 -13.80 -46.60 15.27
N ARG A 599 -12.80 -46.56 16.16
CA ARG A 599 -11.38 -46.38 15.84
C ARG A 599 -10.76 -47.63 15.18
N SER A 600 -11.35 -48.10 14.07
CA SER A 600 -11.00 -49.35 13.37
C SER A 600 -10.12 -49.14 12.14
N CYS A 601 -9.86 -47.89 11.77
CA CYS A 601 -9.08 -47.48 10.61
C CYS A 601 -8.28 -46.20 10.88
N LEU A 602 -7.18 -46.04 10.15
CA LEU A 602 -6.33 -44.85 10.13
C LEU A 602 -6.50 -44.12 8.80
N LEU A 603 -6.29 -42.82 8.81
CA LEU A 603 -6.10 -42.07 7.57
C LEU A 603 -4.80 -42.52 6.89
N VAL A 604 -4.82 -42.61 5.57
CA VAL A 604 -3.59 -42.84 4.79
C VAL A 604 -2.64 -41.66 4.94
N ASP A 605 -3.21 -40.46 4.96
CA ASP A 605 -2.53 -39.19 5.12
C ASP A 605 -3.46 -38.22 5.87
N GLN A 606 -3.02 -37.67 6.99
CA GLN A 606 -3.82 -36.72 7.79
C GLN A 606 -3.95 -35.34 7.13
N TYR A 607 -3.11 -35.04 6.14
CA TYR A 607 -3.13 -33.79 5.40
C TYR A 607 -3.91 -33.90 4.08
N ASP A 608 -4.33 -35.11 3.70
CA ASP A 608 -5.07 -35.37 2.46
C ASP A 608 -6.13 -36.47 2.64
N LEU A 609 -7.32 -36.02 3.07
CA LEU A 609 -8.49 -36.89 3.21
C LEU A 609 -8.86 -37.64 1.93
N SER A 610 -8.47 -37.16 0.75
CA SER A 610 -8.83 -37.81 -0.52
C SER A 610 -8.14 -39.16 -0.72
N GLN A 611 -7.06 -39.43 0.02
CA GLN A 611 -6.38 -40.73 0.05
C GLN A 611 -7.15 -41.78 0.84
N GLY A 612 -8.16 -41.37 1.61
CA GLY A 612 -9.07 -42.24 2.36
C GLY A 612 -8.40 -42.92 3.57
N THR A 613 -8.99 -44.04 3.98
CA THR A 613 -8.60 -44.76 5.20
C THR A 613 -8.08 -46.16 4.91
N VAL A 614 -7.21 -46.67 5.79
CA VAL A 614 -6.76 -48.07 5.81
C VAL A 614 -7.14 -48.73 7.14
N SER A 615 -7.61 -49.97 7.09
CA SER A 615 -7.87 -50.75 8.31
C SER A 615 -6.59 -50.92 9.13
N THR A 616 -6.68 -50.77 10.45
CA THR A 616 -5.57 -51.00 11.38
C THR A 616 -5.71 -52.33 12.11
N ASN A 617 -4.58 -52.97 12.42
CA ASN A 617 -4.56 -54.14 13.31
C ASN A 617 -4.50 -53.74 14.79
N TYR A 618 -4.37 -52.44 15.06
CA TYR A 618 -4.26 -51.83 16.39
C TYR A 618 -5.42 -50.83 16.54
N PRO A 619 -6.66 -51.30 16.70
CA PRO A 619 -7.79 -50.40 16.89
C PRO A 619 -7.63 -49.63 18.21
N GLY A 620 -8.10 -48.39 18.22
CA GLY A 620 -8.12 -47.57 19.42
C GLY A 620 -9.26 -47.99 20.35
N PRO A 621 -9.33 -47.39 21.55
CA PRO A 621 -10.48 -47.61 22.43
C PRO A 621 -11.76 -47.18 21.73
N ALA A 622 -12.88 -47.81 22.08
CA ALA A 622 -14.17 -47.46 21.50
C ALA A 622 -14.52 -46.01 21.79
N ILE A 623 -15.28 -45.36 20.89
CA ILE A 623 -15.81 -44.03 21.16
C ILE A 623 -16.69 -44.10 22.41
N ASN A 624 -16.42 -43.23 23.38
CA ASN A 624 -17.02 -43.21 24.72
C ASN A 624 -16.56 -44.31 25.69
N GLU A 625 -15.49 -45.04 25.37
CA GLU A 625 -14.86 -45.94 26.35
C GLU A 625 -14.19 -45.14 27.46
N THR A 626 -14.22 -45.67 28.69
CA THR A 626 -13.47 -45.08 29.78
C THR A 626 -12.00 -45.46 29.67
N VAL A 627 -11.14 -44.45 29.53
CA VAL A 627 -9.68 -44.59 29.59
C VAL A 627 -9.17 -44.00 30.89
N THR A 628 -7.93 -44.34 31.28
CA THR A 628 -7.33 -43.88 32.53
C THR A 628 -5.98 -43.23 32.21
N SER A 629 -5.73 -42.04 32.74
CA SER A 629 -4.42 -41.38 32.63
C SER A 629 -3.38 -42.09 33.50
N ASN A 630 -2.11 -41.70 33.33
CA ASN A 630 -1.02 -42.17 34.16
C ASN A 630 -1.18 -41.79 35.66
N SER A 631 -1.91 -40.71 35.95
CA SER A 631 -2.27 -40.28 37.31
C SER A 631 -3.45 -41.03 37.91
N GLY A 632 -4.10 -41.92 37.15
CA GLY A 632 -5.22 -42.74 37.63
C GLY A 632 -6.58 -42.09 37.48
N ASN A 633 -6.66 -40.88 36.92
CA ASN A 633 -7.92 -40.22 36.62
C ASN A 633 -8.63 -40.90 35.43
N SER A 634 -9.95 -41.01 35.50
CA SER A 634 -10.76 -41.65 34.46
C SER A 634 -11.39 -40.63 33.53
N PHE A 635 -11.33 -40.91 32.24
CA PHE A 635 -11.80 -40.05 31.17
C PHE A 635 -12.67 -40.82 30.19
N VAL A 636 -13.51 -40.11 29.45
CA VAL A 636 -14.30 -40.68 28.36
C VAL A 636 -13.58 -40.37 27.05
N ALA A 637 -13.10 -41.40 26.35
CA ALA A 637 -12.38 -41.25 25.09
C ALA A 637 -13.35 -40.98 23.92
N GLU A 638 -13.91 -39.77 23.89
CA GLU A 638 -14.65 -39.22 22.74
C GLU A 638 -13.73 -39.02 21.53
N SER A 639 -14.27 -38.73 20.35
CA SER A 639 -13.41 -38.31 19.22
C SER A 639 -12.66 -37.04 19.62
N GLY A 640 -11.41 -36.90 19.20
CA GLY A 640 -10.54 -35.80 19.62
C GLY A 640 -9.62 -36.13 20.79
N TYR A 641 -9.70 -37.33 21.38
CA TYR A 641 -8.80 -37.74 22.47
C TYR A 641 -7.38 -38.10 22.02
N TYR A 642 -7.21 -38.50 20.76
CA TYR A 642 -5.95 -38.95 20.19
C TYR A 642 -5.60 -38.14 18.95
N PHE A 643 -4.32 -37.99 18.64
CA PHE A 643 -3.88 -37.29 17.43
C PHE A 643 -4.49 -37.87 16.15
N GLU A 644 -4.61 -39.19 16.07
CA GLU A 644 -5.18 -39.91 14.94
C GLU A 644 -6.70 -39.70 14.79
N ASP A 645 -7.35 -39.05 15.78
CA ASP A 645 -8.72 -38.58 15.66
C ASP A 645 -8.83 -37.25 14.88
N TYR A 646 -7.71 -36.63 14.49
CA TYR A 646 -7.70 -35.38 13.72
C TYR A 646 -7.21 -35.55 12.28
N TYR A 647 -7.69 -34.68 11.41
CA TYR A 647 -7.14 -34.41 10.08
C TYR A 647 -7.04 -32.90 9.84
N TYR A 648 -6.15 -32.47 8.96
CA TYR A 648 -6.04 -31.08 8.55
C TYR A 648 -6.96 -30.80 7.35
N ASP A 649 -7.79 -29.76 7.46
CA ASP A 649 -8.66 -29.30 6.38
C ASP A 649 -8.14 -28.00 5.76
N ALA A 650 -7.34 -28.12 4.69
CA ALA A 650 -6.80 -26.97 3.97
C ALA A 650 -7.87 -26.02 3.41
N SER A 651 -9.14 -26.47 3.28
CA SER A 651 -10.23 -25.59 2.86
C SER A 651 -10.67 -24.60 3.95
N LEU A 652 -10.38 -24.88 5.22
CA LEU A 652 -10.55 -23.94 6.31
C LEU A 652 -9.48 -22.85 6.25
N THR A 653 -8.21 -23.23 6.14
CA THR A 653 -7.09 -22.28 5.96
C THR A 653 -7.29 -21.39 4.74
N ALA A 654 -7.81 -21.94 3.64
CA ALA A 654 -8.11 -21.19 2.42
C ALA A 654 -9.19 -20.10 2.59
N GLN A 655 -9.96 -20.11 3.68
CA GLN A 655 -10.87 -19.01 4.02
C GLN A 655 -10.12 -17.77 4.51
N GLY A 656 -8.85 -17.89 4.90
CA GLY A 656 -8.01 -16.82 5.43
C GLY A 656 -8.51 -16.26 6.76
N ASN A 657 -8.03 -15.06 7.11
CA ASN A 657 -8.37 -14.34 8.33
C ASN A 657 -7.98 -15.11 9.59
N GLU A 658 -8.94 -15.52 10.42
CA GLU A 658 -8.68 -16.20 11.69
C GLU A 658 -8.30 -17.68 11.56
N TYR A 659 -8.37 -18.28 10.37
CA TYR A 659 -8.08 -19.71 10.18
C TYR A 659 -6.58 -19.98 10.03
N LEU A 660 -6.06 -20.83 10.91
CA LEU A 660 -4.66 -21.23 10.99
C LEU A 660 -4.35 -22.38 10.04
N ASP A 661 -3.09 -22.48 9.65
CA ASP A 661 -2.53 -23.53 8.81
C ASP A 661 -2.22 -24.83 9.59
N GLU A 662 -1.62 -25.80 8.90
CA GLU A 662 -1.26 -27.09 9.47
C GLU A 662 -0.26 -26.99 10.64
N HIS A 663 0.50 -25.91 10.73
CA HIS A 663 1.52 -25.66 11.74
C HIS A 663 0.96 -24.92 12.96
N ASN A 664 -0.33 -24.57 12.95
CA ASN A 664 -1.01 -23.73 13.95
C ASN A 664 -0.64 -22.25 13.90
N GLY A 665 -0.29 -21.75 12.71
CA GLY A 665 -0.01 -20.35 12.51
C GLY A 665 -0.65 -19.82 11.25
N HIS A 666 -0.39 -18.56 10.95
CA HIS A 666 -0.74 -17.95 9.68
C HIS A 666 0.11 -16.71 9.46
N SER A 667 0.05 -16.18 8.24
CA SER A 667 0.45 -14.79 7.97
C SER A 667 -0.82 -13.99 7.75
N HIS A 668 -1.02 -12.95 8.55
CA HIS A 668 -2.10 -12.00 8.32
C HIS A 668 -1.68 -10.59 8.70
N ASP A 669 -2.41 -9.65 8.11
CA ASP A 669 -2.11 -8.23 8.16
C ASP A 669 -0.61 -8.06 7.93
N ASP A 670 0.04 -7.41 8.87
CA ASP A 670 1.42 -7.04 8.74
C ASP A 670 2.31 -7.58 9.89
N LEU A 671 1.81 -8.57 10.63
CA LEU A 671 2.54 -9.23 11.73
C LEU A 671 3.56 -10.27 11.20
N GLY A 672 3.53 -10.55 9.91
CA GLY A 672 4.24 -11.68 9.30
C GLY A 672 3.68 -13.03 9.77
N TYR A 673 4.41 -14.11 9.48
CA TYR A 673 4.02 -15.44 9.96
C TYR A 673 4.18 -15.55 11.48
N HIS A 674 3.19 -16.12 12.15
CA HIS A 674 3.24 -16.39 13.57
C HIS A 674 2.27 -17.50 13.99
N TYR A 675 2.55 -18.12 15.14
CA TYR A 675 1.69 -19.13 15.75
C TYR A 675 0.67 -18.49 16.68
N HIS A 676 -0.42 -19.20 16.96
CA HIS A 676 -1.38 -18.86 18.01
C HIS A 676 -1.54 -19.97 19.02
N THR A 677 -1.79 -19.61 20.28
CA THR A 677 -2.41 -20.55 21.22
C THR A 677 -3.89 -20.72 20.86
N THR A 678 -4.39 -21.94 20.69
CA THR A 678 -5.73 -22.20 20.14
C THR A 678 -6.73 -22.64 21.18
N VAL A 679 -7.89 -21.99 21.18
CA VAL A 679 -9.01 -22.25 22.09
C VAL A 679 -10.35 -22.10 21.38
N VAL A 680 -11.41 -22.62 21.98
CA VAL A 680 -12.81 -22.32 21.64
C VAL A 680 -13.53 -21.72 22.84
N ASP A 681 -14.46 -20.81 22.57
CA ASP A 681 -15.35 -20.28 23.61
C ASP A 681 -16.54 -21.23 23.82
N ASN A 682 -16.58 -21.84 25.00
CA ASN A 682 -17.71 -22.62 25.49
C ASN A 682 -18.41 -21.89 26.66
N ASN A 683 -19.41 -21.07 26.31
CA ASN A 683 -20.24 -20.31 27.27
C ASN A 683 -19.42 -19.38 28.20
N GLY A 684 -18.40 -18.73 27.66
CA GLY A 684 -17.51 -17.82 28.37
C GLY A 684 -16.28 -18.48 29.00
N SER A 685 -16.10 -19.80 28.84
CA SER A 685 -14.87 -20.53 29.19
C SER A 685 -14.06 -20.77 27.91
N LEU A 686 -12.77 -20.41 27.92
CA LEU A 686 -11.85 -20.71 26.83
C LEU A 686 -11.27 -22.11 27.04
N GLU A 687 -11.66 -23.05 26.18
CA GLU A 687 -11.20 -24.43 26.23
C GLU A 687 -10.13 -24.66 25.16
N PRO A 688 -8.96 -25.25 25.50
CA PRO A 688 -7.91 -25.52 24.53
C PRO A 688 -8.36 -26.45 23.39
N VAL A 689 -7.87 -26.20 22.18
CA VAL A 689 -8.16 -27.04 21.01
C VAL A 689 -6.86 -27.39 20.30
N PHE A 690 -6.78 -28.62 19.80
CA PHE A 690 -5.63 -29.12 19.05
C PHE A 690 -5.30 -28.21 17.85
N PRO A 691 -4.02 -27.90 17.58
CA PRO A 691 -2.79 -28.43 18.22
C PRO A 691 -2.22 -27.56 19.35
N TYR A 692 -3.05 -26.70 19.93
CA TYR A 692 -2.83 -25.93 21.16
C TYR A 692 -1.84 -24.77 21.06
N ASN A 693 -0.57 -24.98 20.71
CA ASN A 693 0.41 -23.89 20.57
C ASN A 693 1.15 -23.97 19.23
N ILE A 694 1.71 -25.14 18.91
CA ILE A 694 2.43 -25.41 17.67
C ILE A 694 1.96 -26.76 17.15
N GLY A 695 1.75 -26.85 15.85
CA GLY A 695 1.29 -28.04 15.16
C GLY A 695 2.23 -29.26 15.26
N PRO A 696 1.90 -30.36 14.57
CA PRO A 696 2.80 -31.50 14.41
C PRO A 696 4.16 -31.16 13.80
N THR A 697 4.26 -30.02 13.13
CA THR A 697 5.47 -29.55 12.45
C THR A 697 5.65 -28.04 12.66
N PHE A 698 6.91 -27.60 12.70
CA PHE A 698 7.27 -26.19 12.63
C PHE A 698 7.14 -25.67 11.19
N TYR A 699 6.70 -24.43 11.06
CA TYR A 699 6.75 -23.67 9.80
C TYR A 699 8.17 -23.24 9.45
N GLY A 700 8.97 -22.81 10.43
CA GLY A 700 10.31 -22.28 10.22
C GLY A 700 11.45 -23.28 10.33
N ASP A 701 12.61 -22.90 9.79
CA ASP A 701 13.86 -23.66 9.94
C ASP A 701 14.38 -23.59 11.39
N THR A 702 14.94 -24.71 11.87
CA THR A 702 15.52 -24.82 13.21
C THR A 702 17.03 -25.04 13.11
N PRO A 703 17.80 -23.97 12.85
CA PRO A 703 19.22 -24.08 12.53
C PRO A 703 20.02 -24.66 13.69
N GLY A 704 21.11 -25.36 13.34
CA GLY A 704 21.97 -26.03 14.32
C GLY A 704 22.45 -25.08 15.41
N GLY A 705 22.10 -25.39 16.66
CA GLY A 705 22.40 -24.58 17.83
C GLY A 705 21.19 -23.86 18.45
N SER A 706 20.03 -23.87 17.78
CA SER A 706 18.74 -23.51 18.37
C SER A 706 18.37 -24.44 19.54
N ILE A 707 17.46 -23.99 20.42
CA ILE A 707 16.91 -24.75 21.54
C ILE A 707 16.33 -26.11 21.10
N TYR A 708 15.84 -26.18 19.86
CA TYR A 708 15.46 -27.41 19.18
C TYR A 708 16.16 -27.45 17.83
N THR A 709 16.58 -28.64 17.39
CA THR A 709 17.14 -28.82 16.05
C THR A 709 16.47 -30.03 15.44
N CYS A 710 15.77 -29.83 14.33
CA CYS A 710 15.19 -30.93 13.60
C CYS A 710 16.27 -31.90 13.13
N MET A 711 16.10 -33.16 13.49
CA MET A 711 16.82 -34.23 12.80
C MET A 711 16.10 -34.44 11.47
N GLN A 712 16.81 -34.25 10.34
CA GLN A 712 16.27 -34.67 9.04
C GLN A 712 15.83 -36.13 9.16
N LEU A 713 14.54 -36.40 8.93
CA LEU A 713 14.06 -37.76 8.81
C LEU A 713 14.85 -38.44 7.67
N PRO A 714 15.41 -39.64 7.91
CA PRO A 714 16.32 -40.31 6.97
C PRO A 714 15.68 -40.67 5.63
#